data_AF-A0A7R9T205-F1
#
_entry.id   AF-A0A7R9T205-F1
#
_cell.length_a   1.000
_cell.length_b   1.000
_cell.length_c   1.000
_cell.angle_alpha   90.00
_cell.angle_beta   90.00
_cell.angle_gamma   90.00
#
_symmetry.space_group_name_H-M   'P 1'
#
loop_
_entity.id
_entity.type
_entity.pdbx_description
1 polymer ?
#
loop_
_entity_poly.entity_id
_entity_poly.type
_entity_poly.pdbx_seq_one_letter_code
_entity_poly.pdbx_strand_id
1 'polypeptide(L)'
;MTGIDVLSFAERLATDADADADAPTLEETLELCASDVQEKKLVGALLATKVLARVAERQRASTCDAIAKALGAKFLNALLKPAAADADAESRLNATMRTSLGLSVCSALCQSDAFASSKTMAFWVPTFEKCAGRVARSGFEDLCDEAAADALECAFAHVIAKSKLAEAASAGEGEAVEVRLRVPEGTVLAAKEALREGKLCKLSAVAMDVFDYSMCSEFLNEQSVDSVEIVSSLEILPQICKIMREAAGSELQLRAMTVLHHLYTFFLPLPPEAPRRDVFQSGIERANQDILEAMWVVLNSRTPRLMRFYALDITALASNVVNTKKGAPNADNFLPWLLAIDAQPPPVVLAGAVSAGATKKVPSLLALIVELVRVEISVALHGLSDATKGVDVMAELGFGSAMRLYSEIMITISVIVSQVLSEDGEITERGKTLLKDEMGRLSIQELMRIEATNRDIVNTMLEAFEDTETREIFSVETRQGLMQAIMFNWAESPSTWQSRFARLMPYWFGEMLELDARRVESPLELDAIKMSRTIGFIHGFMSIIEDVEGVELLIESKFLSMFSDVYVAHASKRIDAAESYETSVYLSTCLRAITESIDTLAKATSSADSPIHALRASFIESMELMHKRVRDSYLERLPESMREKSNVDEYVVGENGERFSVAEKAYAEEVHAVLKKRGVFAGDDAHLDSVTRGVEKL
;
A
#
# COMPACT_ATOMS: atom_id res chain seq x y z
N MET A 1 56.01 31.53 -7.43
CA MET A 1 54.84 32.32 -7.01
C MET A 1 54.36 33.14 -8.20
N THR A 2 53.52 32.56 -9.03
CA THR A 2 52.74 33.29 -10.05
C THR A 2 51.34 33.45 -9.47
N GLY A 3 51.03 34.64 -8.98
CA GLY A 3 49.73 34.92 -8.39
C GLY A 3 48.63 34.79 -9.45
N ILE A 4 47.65 33.92 -9.19
CA ILE A 4 46.41 33.86 -9.97
C ILE A 4 45.74 35.24 -9.87
N ASP A 5 45.57 35.90 -11.02
CA ASP A 5 44.79 37.13 -11.13
C ASP A 5 43.29 36.77 -11.07
N VAL A 6 42.72 37.04 -9.90
CA VAL A 6 41.36 36.65 -9.49
C VAL A 6 40.29 37.21 -10.43
N LEU A 7 40.51 38.39 -11.02
CA LEU A 7 39.54 39.02 -11.92
C LEU A 7 39.57 38.37 -13.30
N SER A 8 40.76 38.15 -13.87
CA SER A 8 40.90 37.45 -15.15
C SER A 8 40.38 36.01 -15.10
N PHE A 9 40.43 35.38 -13.93
CA PHE A 9 40.01 34.01 -13.69
C PHE A 9 38.49 33.91 -13.45
N ALA A 10 37.90 34.88 -12.77
CA ALA A 10 36.44 35.00 -12.61
C ALA A 10 35.72 35.32 -13.93
N GLU A 11 36.32 36.16 -14.80
CA GLU A 11 35.78 36.45 -16.14
C GLU A 11 35.74 35.20 -17.04
N ARG A 12 36.74 34.31 -16.94
CA ARG A 12 36.78 33.02 -17.66
C ARG A 12 35.71 32.03 -17.20
N LEU A 13 35.30 32.11 -15.93
CA LEU A 13 34.27 31.26 -15.33
C LEU A 13 32.83 31.64 -15.72
N ALA A 14 32.63 32.86 -16.24
CA ALA A 14 31.32 33.39 -16.63
C ALA A 14 30.94 33.06 -18.09
N THR A 15 31.91 32.62 -18.91
CA THR A 15 31.67 32.13 -20.26
C THR A 15 31.46 30.62 -20.24
N ASP A 16 30.21 30.18 -20.17
CA ASP A 16 29.82 28.79 -20.41
C ASP A 16 30.05 28.42 -21.88
N ALA A 17 31.03 27.55 -22.15
CA ALA A 17 31.06 26.65 -23.32
C ALA A 17 32.22 25.64 -23.20
N ASP A 18 31.89 24.37 -22.95
CA ASP A 18 32.49 23.15 -23.54
C ASP A 18 33.93 23.20 -24.10
N ALA A 19 34.89 23.71 -23.33
CA ALA A 19 36.31 23.52 -23.59
C ALA A 19 36.95 22.76 -22.43
N ASP A 20 36.96 21.42 -22.53
CA ASP A 20 37.61 20.51 -21.56
C ASP A 20 39.10 20.82 -21.31
N ALA A 21 39.73 21.63 -22.18
CA ALA A 21 41.13 22.02 -22.06
C ALA A 21 41.40 23.18 -21.08
N ASP A 22 40.39 24.00 -20.73
CA ASP A 22 40.54 25.21 -19.90
C ASP A 22 39.79 25.12 -18.56
N ALA A 23 39.42 23.90 -18.15
CA ALA A 23 38.76 23.63 -16.88
C ALA A 23 39.71 23.83 -15.68
N PRO A 24 39.26 24.48 -14.60
CA PRO A 24 40.07 24.65 -13.40
C PRO A 24 40.45 23.29 -12.80
N THR A 25 41.73 23.09 -12.55
CA THR A 25 42.23 21.81 -12.02
C THR A 25 41.91 21.66 -10.52
N LEU A 26 41.91 20.42 -10.04
CA LEU A 26 41.76 20.15 -8.60
C LEU A 26 42.89 20.82 -7.78
N GLU A 27 44.11 20.83 -8.31
CA GLU A 27 45.29 21.40 -7.64
C GLU A 27 45.16 22.93 -7.47
N GLU A 28 44.77 23.65 -8.53
CA GLU A 28 44.50 25.10 -8.48
C GLU A 28 43.34 25.43 -7.53
N THR A 29 42.31 24.59 -7.55
CA THR A 29 41.14 24.75 -6.66
C THR A 29 41.52 24.56 -5.20
N LEU A 30 42.38 23.58 -4.89
CA LEU A 30 42.88 23.35 -3.54
C LEU A 30 43.80 24.47 -3.06
N GLU A 31 44.65 25.03 -3.92
CA GLU A 31 45.48 26.19 -3.59
C GLU A 31 44.63 27.40 -3.23
N LEU A 32 43.59 27.68 -4.01
CA LEU A 32 42.65 28.77 -3.74
C LEU A 32 41.84 28.51 -2.46
N CYS A 33 41.37 27.28 -2.23
CA CYS A 33 40.69 26.91 -0.99
C CYS A 33 41.57 27.09 0.25
N ALA A 34 42.88 26.83 0.13
CA ALA A 34 43.84 26.94 1.21
C ALA A 34 44.36 28.38 1.45
N SER A 35 44.04 29.33 0.56
CA SER A 35 44.49 30.73 0.65
C SER A 35 44.03 31.42 1.93
N ASP A 36 44.91 32.25 2.51
CA ASP A 36 44.59 33.13 3.64
C ASP A 36 43.83 34.41 3.19
N VAL A 37 43.84 34.72 1.90
CA VAL A 37 43.08 35.83 1.29
C VAL A 37 41.64 35.40 1.07
N GLN A 38 40.70 36.13 1.67
CA GLN A 38 39.27 35.79 1.69
C GLN A 38 38.66 35.70 0.29
N GLU A 39 38.96 36.63 -0.62
CA GLU A 39 38.42 36.67 -1.97
C GLU A 39 38.89 35.45 -2.78
N LYS A 40 40.17 35.08 -2.67
CA LYS A 40 40.72 33.87 -3.31
C LYS A 40 40.06 32.60 -2.77
N LYS A 41 39.79 32.59 -1.46
CA LYS A 41 39.14 31.46 -0.79
C LYS A 41 37.67 31.31 -1.18
N LEU A 42 36.96 32.42 -1.41
CA LEU A 42 35.60 32.43 -1.97
C LEU A 42 35.58 31.89 -3.41
N VAL A 43 36.55 32.31 -4.24
CA VAL A 43 36.69 31.76 -5.60
C VAL A 43 37.03 30.27 -5.55
N GLY A 44 37.93 29.84 -4.67
CA GLY A 44 38.23 28.42 -4.44
C GLY A 44 36.98 27.62 -4.04
N ALA A 45 36.15 28.17 -3.15
CA ALA A 45 34.89 27.54 -2.75
C ALA A 45 33.90 27.41 -3.93
N LEU A 46 33.75 28.46 -4.75
CA LEU A 46 32.92 28.40 -5.96
C LEU A 46 33.45 27.39 -6.99
N LEU A 47 34.76 27.31 -7.15
CA LEU A 47 35.39 26.32 -8.05
C LEU A 47 35.18 24.89 -7.56
N ALA A 48 35.23 24.67 -6.24
CA ALA A 48 35.07 23.35 -5.66
C ALA A 48 33.75 22.69 -6.09
N THR A 49 32.64 23.44 -6.16
CA THR A 49 31.35 22.90 -6.61
C THR A 49 31.40 22.48 -8.09
N LYS A 50 32.11 23.22 -8.94
CA LYS A 50 32.31 22.89 -10.36
C LYS A 50 33.24 21.69 -10.56
N VAL A 51 34.34 21.61 -9.80
CA VAL A 51 35.30 20.49 -9.89
C VAL A 51 34.66 19.19 -9.43
N LEU A 52 33.95 19.20 -8.29
CA LEU A 52 33.32 18.00 -7.75
C LEU A 52 32.29 17.37 -8.71
N ALA A 53 31.58 18.20 -9.48
CA ALA A 53 30.65 17.73 -10.51
C ALA A 53 31.34 16.91 -11.63
N ARG A 54 32.65 17.09 -11.86
CA ARG A 54 33.42 16.44 -12.93
C ARG A 54 34.27 15.27 -12.44
N VAL A 55 34.46 15.15 -11.12
CA VAL A 55 35.31 14.11 -10.53
C VAL A 55 34.63 12.74 -10.66
N ALA A 56 35.41 11.75 -11.08
CA ALA A 56 34.96 10.36 -11.14
C ALA A 56 34.53 9.87 -9.74
N GLU A 57 33.44 9.10 -9.69
CA GLU A 57 32.80 8.67 -8.44
C GLU A 57 33.77 8.02 -7.45
N ARG A 58 34.70 7.19 -7.92
CA ARG A 58 35.72 6.53 -7.09
C ARG A 58 36.66 7.49 -6.34
N GLN A 59 36.87 8.70 -6.86
CA GLN A 59 37.77 9.71 -6.28
C GLN A 59 37.01 10.83 -5.55
N ARG A 60 35.67 10.81 -5.63
CA ARG A 60 34.81 11.90 -5.17
C ARG A 60 34.92 12.12 -3.67
N ALA A 61 34.85 11.06 -2.86
CA ALA A 61 34.96 11.14 -1.41
C ALA A 61 36.30 11.74 -0.95
N SER A 62 37.44 11.23 -1.44
CA SER A 62 38.77 11.77 -1.10
C SER A 62 38.96 13.22 -1.55
N THR A 63 38.33 13.60 -2.66
CA THR A 63 38.38 14.98 -3.18
C THR A 63 37.55 15.93 -2.32
N CYS A 64 36.34 15.53 -1.92
CA CYS A 64 35.51 16.28 -0.97
C CYS A 64 36.29 16.51 0.34
N ASP A 65 36.91 15.47 0.91
CA ASP A 65 37.65 15.59 2.17
C ASP A 65 38.85 16.55 2.06
N ALA A 66 39.58 16.51 0.93
CA ALA A 66 40.70 17.41 0.67
C ALA A 66 40.25 18.87 0.57
N ILE A 67 39.16 19.13 -0.15
CA ILE A 67 38.56 20.46 -0.29
C ILE A 67 38.03 20.97 1.06
N ALA A 68 37.29 20.13 1.79
CA ALA A 68 36.76 20.48 3.11
C ALA A 68 37.89 20.87 4.09
N LYS A 69 39.00 20.13 4.06
CA LYS A 69 40.18 20.41 4.87
C LYS A 69 40.87 21.72 4.46
N ALA A 70 41.00 21.98 3.16
CA ALA A 70 41.61 23.21 2.63
C ALA A 70 40.78 24.47 2.97
N LEU A 71 39.46 24.40 2.79
CA LEU A 71 38.55 25.49 3.17
C LEU A 71 38.54 25.71 4.68
N GLY A 72 38.45 24.64 5.46
CA GLY A 72 38.48 24.67 6.92
C GLY A 72 37.18 25.17 7.55
N ALA A 73 36.84 24.58 8.70
CA ALA A 73 35.56 24.81 9.38
C ALA A 73 35.30 26.27 9.77
N LYS A 74 36.35 27.05 10.09
CA LYS A 74 36.18 28.48 10.46
C LYS A 74 35.64 29.32 9.29
N PHE A 75 36.12 29.05 8.08
CA PHE A 75 35.68 29.77 6.88
C PHE A 75 34.26 29.37 6.50
N LEU A 76 33.98 28.07 6.43
CA LEU A 76 32.63 27.55 6.17
C LEU A 76 31.61 28.09 7.20
N ASN A 77 31.98 28.12 8.48
CA ASN A 77 31.12 28.71 9.51
C ASN A 77 30.87 30.21 9.30
N ALA A 78 31.84 30.95 8.75
CA ALA A 78 31.65 32.36 8.43
C ALA A 78 30.71 32.56 7.23
N LEU A 79 30.69 31.62 6.28
CA LEU A 79 29.78 31.67 5.14
C LEU A 79 28.32 31.48 5.58
N LEU A 80 28.07 30.56 6.51
CA LEU A 80 26.73 30.19 7.01
C LEU A 80 26.14 31.16 8.05
N LYS A 81 26.81 32.29 8.34
CA LYS A 81 26.30 33.27 9.30
C LYS A 81 25.21 34.15 8.68
N PRO A 82 24.05 34.30 9.34
CA PRO A 82 23.00 35.19 8.88
C PRO A 82 23.46 36.64 8.91
N ALA A 83 22.71 37.51 8.22
CA ALA A 83 22.85 38.94 8.38
C ALA A 83 22.56 39.37 9.83
N ALA A 84 23.16 40.49 10.26
CA ALA A 84 22.75 41.11 11.53
C ALA A 84 21.29 41.61 11.42
N ALA A 85 20.54 41.57 12.52
CA ALA A 85 19.12 41.90 12.52
C ALA A 85 18.82 43.37 12.12
N ASP A 86 19.80 44.25 12.29
CA ASP A 86 19.78 45.68 11.96
C ASP A 86 20.55 46.02 10.67
N ALA A 87 20.97 45.02 9.90
CA ALA A 87 21.72 45.22 8.67
C ALA A 87 20.89 45.94 7.58
N ASP A 88 21.53 46.88 6.88
CA ASP A 88 20.95 47.51 5.70
C ASP A 88 20.69 46.50 4.56
N ALA A 89 20.00 46.95 3.51
CA ALA A 89 19.59 46.08 2.41
C ALA A 89 20.78 45.47 1.65
N GLU A 90 21.87 46.23 1.48
CA GLU A 90 23.08 45.78 0.77
C GLU A 90 23.84 44.73 1.59
N SER A 91 23.99 44.97 2.90
CA SER A 91 24.60 44.04 3.84
C SER A 91 23.81 42.74 3.97
N ARG A 92 22.47 42.82 3.94
CA ARG A 92 21.61 41.63 3.90
C ARG A 92 21.80 40.84 2.61
N LEU A 93 21.77 41.49 1.45
CA LEU A 93 21.99 40.84 0.16
C LEU A 93 23.36 40.12 0.12
N ASN A 94 24.42 40.79 0.57
CA ASN A 94 25.75 40.20 0.65
C ASN A 94 25.81 38.97 1.57
N ALA A 95 25.13 39.02 2.72
CA ALA A 95 25.03 37.87 3.62
C ALA A 95 24.24 36.70 3.00
N THR A 96 23.15 36.98 2.29
CA THR A 96 22.35 35.98 1.56
C THR A 96 23.16 35.30 0.47
N MET A 97 23.89 36.06 -0.36
CA MET A 97 24.75 35.50 -1.42
C MET A 97 25.87 34.64 -0.83
N ARG A 98 26.51 35.12 0.24
CA ARG A 98 27.57 34.38 0.94
C ARG A 98 27.04 33.08 1.55
N THR A 99 25.87 33.13 2.18
CA THR A 99 25.21 31.95 2.78
C THR A 99 24.84 30.95 1.69
N SER A 100 24.27 31.41 0.58
CA SER A 100 23.92 30.56 -0.56
C SER A 100 25.13 29.81 -1.12
N LEU A 101 26.27 30.50 -1.29
CA LEU A 101 27.52 29.84 -1.67
C LEU A 101 27.98 28.82 -0.61
N GLY A 102 27.91 29.19 0.68
CA GLY A 102 28.27 28.30 1.78
C GLY A 102 27.44 27.01 1.79
N LEU A 103 26.13 27.13 1.56
CA LEU A 103 25.20 25.98 1.50
C LEU A 103 25.49 25.10 0.29
N SER A 104 25.69 25.69 -0.89
CA SER A 104 26.04 24.95 -2.12
C SER A 104 27.35 24.16 -1.97
N VAL A 105 28.37 24.80 -1.38
CA VAL A 105 29.65 24.14 -1.09
C VAL A 105 29.48 23.02 -0.07
N CYS A 106 28.75 23.26 1.02
CA CYS A 106 28.49 22.22 2.01
C CYS A 106 27.72 21.03 1.41
N SER A 107 26.70 21.28 0.57
CA SER A 107 25.93 20.21 -0.09
C SER A 107 26.84 19.36 -0.98
N ALA A 108 27.70 20.00 -1.79
CA ALA A 108 28.67 19.29 -2.61
C ALA A 108 29.66 18.45 -1.77
N LEU A 109 30.12 18.98 -0.64
CA LEU A 109 31.01 18.27 0.27
C LEU A 109 30.33 17.10 1.01
N CYS A 110 29.01 17.15 1.23
CA CYS A 110 28.24 16.09 1.87
C CYS A 110 28.19 14.78 1.07
N GLN A 111 28.67 14.77 -0.18
CA GLN A 111 28.91 13.54 -0.94
C GLN A 111 30.00 12.64 -0.31
N SER A 112 30.81 13.16 0.62
CA SER A 112 31.67 12.35 1.49
C SER A 112 30.92 11.99 2.78
N ASP A 113 30.66 10.70 2.99
CA ASP A 113 30.07 10.18 4.24
C ASP A 113 30.92 10.58 5.47
N ALA A 114 32.25 10.73 5.33
CA ALA A 114 33.15 11.16 6.41
C ALA A 114 32.93 12.64 6.78
N PHE A 115 32.75 13.51 5.79
CA PHE A 115 32.39 14.90 6.04
C PHE A 115 30.98 15.02 6.59
N ALA A 116 29.99 14.39 5.93
CA ALA A 116 28.58 14.43 6.31
C ALA A 116 28.35 13.96 7.74
N SER A 117 29.00 12.88 8.18
CA SER A 117 28.88 12.34 9.55
C SER A 117 29.74 13.05 10.61
N SER A 118 30.51 14.08 10.24
CA SER A 118 31.47 14.75 11.11
C SER A 118 30.81 15.53 12.27
N LYS A 119 31.59 15.79 13.33
CA LYS A 119 31.16 16.66 14.44
C LYS A 119 30.89 18.10 14.00
N THR A 120 31.58 18.56 12.96
CA THR A 120 31.38 19.90 12.40
C THR A 120 30.04 20.00 11.70
N MET A 121 29.66 18.99 10.91
CA MET A 121 28.33 18.93 10.30
C MET A 121 27.23 18.88 11.36
N ALA A 122 27.37 18.07 12.40
CA ALA A 122 26.41 18.00 13.51
C ALA A 122 26.17 19.38 14.17
N PHE A 123 27.21 20.22 14.28
CA PHE A 123 27.08 21.58 14.81
C PHE A 123 26.27 22.51 13.89
N TRP A 124 26.31 22.31 12.56
CA TRP A 124 25.60 23.14 11.60
C TRP A 124 24.18 22.67 11.27
N VAL A 125 23.79 21.44 11.62
CA VAL A 125 22.42 20.93 11.38
C VAL A 125 21.32 21.92 11.78
N PRO A 126 21.32 22.52 13.00
CA PRO A 126 20.29 23.49 13.38
C PRO A 126 20.28 24.77 12.53
N THR A 127 21.40 25.11 11.89
CA THR A 127 21.50 26.24 10.96
C THR A 127 20.93 25.86 9.60
N PHE A 128 21.22 24.66 9.11
CA PHE A 128 20.65 24.11 7.89
C PHE A 128 19.12 24.00 7.96
N GLU A 129 18.58 23.51 9.08
CA GLU A 129 17.13 23.45 9.32
C GLU A 129 16.48 24.84 9.23
N LYS A 130 17.11 25.87 9.83
CA LYS A 130 16.61 27.26 9.75
C LYS A 130 16.68 27.84 8.35
N CYS A 131 17.74 27.54 7.59
CA CYS A 131 17.90 27.99 6.22
C CYS A 131 16.87 27.33 5.29
N ALA A 132 16.71 26.01 5.41
CA ALA A 132 15.75 25.23 4.62
C ALA A 132 14.31 25.65 4.89
N GLY A 133 13.93 25.81 6.16
CA GLY A 133 12.60 26.23 6.58
C GLY A 133 12.35 27.75 6.52
N ARG A 134 13.35 28.56 6.12
CA ARG A 134 13.28 30.03 6.07
C ARG A 134 12.61 30.65 7.30
N VAL A 135 13.03 30.19 8.47
CA VAL A 135 12.34 30.50 9.73
C VAL A 135 12.28 32.02 9.95
N ALA A 136 11.09 32.54 10.24
CA ALA A 136 10.92 33.98 10.46
C ALA A 136 11.81 34.49 11.61
N ARG A 137 12.43 35.65 11.39
CA ARG A 137 13.39 36.33 12.27
C ARG A 137 14.71 35.57 12.47
N SER A 138 15.07 34.67 11.55
CA SER A 138 16.34 33.95 11.59
C SER A 138 17.43 34.61 10.73
N GLY A 139 17.07 35.55 9.85
CA GLY A 139 18.01 36.20 8.93
C GLY A 139 18.29 35.39 7.65
N PHE A 140 17.45 34.39 7.36
CA PHE A 140 17.54 33.49 6.20
C PHE A 140 16.25 33.50 5.34
N GLU A 141 15.33 34.42 5.61
CA GLU A 141 14.01 34.49 4.97
C GLU A 141 14.10 34.74 3.45
N ASP A 142 15.15 35.46 3.03
CA ASP A 142 15.36 35.88 1.65
C ASP A 142 16.16 34.84 0.81
N LEU A 143 16.45 33.65 1.34
CA LEU A 143 17.14 32.60 0.59
C LEU A 143 16.27 32.09 -0.57
N CYS A 144 16.88 31.84 -1.73
CA CYS A 144 16.20 31.24 -2.88
C CYS A 144 15.89 29.75 -2.65
N ASP A 145 15.06 29.16 -3.53
CA ASP A 145 14.67 27.74 -3.45
C ASP A 145 15.88 26.80 -3.59
N GLU A 146 16.88 27.17 -4.40
CA GLU A 146 18.11 26.38 -4.57
C GLU A 146 18.95 26.35 -3.29
N ALA A 147 19.20 27.51 -2.66
CA ALA A 147 19.97 27.58 -1.43
C ALA A 147 19.25 26.87 -0.25
N ALA A 148 17.92 27.02 -0.17
CA ALA A 148 17.13 26.28 0.81
C ALA A 148 17.18 24.76 0.57
N ALA A 149 17.21 24.32 -0.70
CA ALA A 149 17.37 22.91 -1.05
C ALA A 149 18.73 22.37 -0.60
N ASP A 150 19.80 23.10 -0.90
CA ASP A 150 21.17 22.74 -0.49
C ASP A 150 21.29 22.64 1.04
N ALA A 151 20.60 23.51 1.78
CA ALA A 151 20.53 23.43 3.23
C ALA A 151 19.83 22.13 3.69
N LEU A 152 18.67 21.81 3.11
CA LEU A 152 17.93 20.60 3.47
C LEU A 152 18.72 19.33 3.12
N GLU A 153 19.41 19.32 1.98
CA GLU A 153 20.32 18.24 1.57
C GLU A 153 21.44 18.05 2.59
N CYS A 154 22.05 19.14 3.09
CA CYS A 154 23.11 19.06 4.11
C CYS A 154 22.60 18.43 5.41
N ALA A 155 21.42 18.85 5.89
CA ALA A 155 20.81 18.30 7.10
C ALA A 155 20.46 16.82 6.91
N PHE A 156 19.90 16.46 5.76
CA PHE A 156 19.49 15.09 5.47
C PHE A 156 20.68 14.15 5.22
N ALA A 157 21.70 14.58 4.50
CA ALA A 157 22.92 13.81 4.28
C ALA A 157 23.64 13.47 5.59
N HIS A 158 23.58 14.35 6.59
CA HIS A 158 24.08 14.04 7.94
C HIS A 158 23.39 12.82 8.55
N VAL A 159 22.05 12.74 8.44
CA VAL A 159 21.26 11.62 8.95
C VAL A 159 21.63 10.33 8.22
N ILE A 160 21.62 10.34 6.89
CA ILE A 160 21.96 9.17 6.06
C ILE A 160 23.37 8.65 6.41
N ALA A 161 24.36 9.54 6.47
CA ALA A 161 25.74 9.15 6.79
C ALA A 161 25.86 8.57 8.20
N LYS A 162 25.07 9.06 9.17
CA LYS A 162 25.02 8.49 10.52
C LYS A 162 24.34 7.11 10.54
N SER A 163 23.29 6.90 9.76
CA SER A 163 22.62 5.60 9.63
C SER A 163 23.55 4.55 9.03
N LYS A 164 24.27 4.87 7.95
CA LYS A 164 25.30 4.00 7.37
C LYS A 164 26.40 3.63 8.37
N LEU A 165 26.84 4.57 9.20
CA LEU A 165 27.83 4.29 10.25
C LEU A 165 27.28 3.37 11.33
N ALA A 166 26.00 3.49 11.68
CA ALA A 166 25.34 2.61 12.65
C ALA A 166 25.17 1.19 12.09
N GLU A 167 24.77 1.07 10.81
CA GLU A 167 24.69 -0.21 10.10
C GLU A 167 26.04 -0.91 9.98
N ALA A 168 27.11 -0.17 9.65
CA ALA A 168 28.46 -0.73 9.63
C ALA A 168 28.94 -1.22 11.01
N ALA A 169 28.45 -0.59 12.09
CA ALA A 169 28.74 -1.04 13.45
C ALA A 169 27.94 -2.30 13.83
N SER A 170 26.66 -2.41 13.44
CA SER A 170 25.82 -3.58 13.73
C SER A 170 26.30 -4.83 12.99
N ALA A 171 26.78 -4.70 11.75
CA ALA A 171 27.38 -5.80 11.00
C ALA A 171 28.65 -6.39 11.65
N GLY A 172 29.29 -5.65 12.56
CA GLY A 172 30.40 -6.17 13.39
C GLY A 172 29.96 -7.10 14.51
N GLU A 173 28.66 -7.13 14.86
CA GLU A 173 28.08 -7.89 15.97
C GLU A 173 27.25 -9.11 15.51
N GLY A 174 27.08 -9.31 14.20
CA GLY A 174 26.27 -10.41 13.64
C GLY A 174 25.87 -10.19 12.18
N GLU A 175 24.70 -10.70 11.79
CA GLU A 175 24.13 -10.47 10.46
C GLU A 175 23.86 -8.97 10.24
N ALA A 176 24.12 -8.46 9.04
CA ALA A 176 23.94 -7.04 8.73
C ALA A 176 22.44 -6.68 8.81
N VAL A 177 22.06 -5.99 9.89
CA VAL A 177 20.72 -5.44 10.05
C VAL A 177 20.70 -4.04 9.45
N GLU A 178 19.79 -3.77 8.52
CA GLU A 178 19.55 -2.44 7.99
C GLU A 178 19.17 -1.49 9.13
N VAL A 179 19.96 -0.44 9.38
CA VAL A 179 19.70 0.54 10.44
C VAL A 179 19.34 1.88 9.83
N ARG A 180 18.09 2.32 10.02
CA ARG A 180 17.66 3.69 9.69
C ARG A 180 17.45 4.48 10.97
N LEU A 181 18.18 5.60 11.09
CA LEU A 181 18.04 6.51 12.23
C LEU A 181 16.91 7.48 11.98
N ARG A 182 16.22 7.84 13.07
CA ARG A 182 15.16 8.83 13.05
C ARG A 182 15.66 10.18 12.52
N VAL A 183 14.88 10.79 11.64
CA VAL A 183 15.13 12.14 11.13
C VAL A 183 14.84 13.16 12.22
N PRO A 184 15.71 14.16 12.48
CA PRO A 184 15.44 15.20 13.45
C PRO A 184 14.15 15.98 13.14
N GLU A 185 13.34 16.28 14.16
CA GLU A 185 12.07 17.00 14.01
C GLU A 185 12.23 18.33 13.26
N GLY A 186 13.31 19.07 13.52
CA GLY A 186 13.61 20.33 12.83
C GLY A 186 13.80 20.17 11.32
N THR A 187 14.38 19.05 10.89
CA THR A 187 14.57 18.70 9.49
C THR A 187 13.25 18.33 8.82
N VAL A 188 12.38 17.57 9.51
CA VAL A 188 11.03 17.25 9.01
C VAL A 188 10.17 18.51 8.89
N LEU A 189 10.22 19.41 9.88
CA LEU A 189 9.49 20.68 9.83
C LEU A 189 9.99 21.61 8.70
N ALA A 190 11.30 21.61 8.43
CA ALA A 190 11.86 22.36 7.30
C ALA A 190 11.39 21.77 5.96
N ALA A 191 11.38 20.44 5.81
CA ALA A 191 10.84 19.76 4.63
C ALA A 191 9.34 20.05 4.43
N LYS A 192 8.57 20.11 5.52
CA LYS A 192 7.16 20.50 5.50
C LYS A 192 6.97 21.92 4.94
N GLU A 193 7.73 22.89 5.44
CA GLU A 193 7.64 24.28 4.96
C GLU A 193 8.07 24.39 3.50
N ALA A 194 9.10 23.64 3.09
CA ALA A 194 9.55 23.51 1.71
C ALA A 194 8.46 23.00 0.74
N LEU A 195 7.53 22.20 1.23
CA LEU A 195 6.41 21.68 0.43
C LEU A 195 5.15 22.53 0.50
N ARG A 196 5.07 23.54 1.37
CA ARG A 196 3.85 24.31 1.65
C ARG A 196 3.17 24.93 0.42
N GLU A 197 3.96 25.32 -0.58
CA GLU A 197 3.48 25.92 -1.83
C GLU A 197 3.32 24.90 -2.98
N GLY A 198 3.85 23.68 -2.82
CA GLY A 198 3.86 22.63 -3.84
C GLY A 198 4.54 23.10 -5.13
N LYS A 199 5.74 23.67 -5.03
CA LYS A 199 6.52 24.15 -6.18
C LYS A 199 7.20 23.00 -6.92
N LEU A 200 7.40 23.17 -8.21
CA LEU A 200 8.14 22.20 -9.05
C LEU A 200 9.62 22.54 -9.08
N CYS A 201 10.32 22.37 -7.96
CA CYS A 201 11.73 22.74 -7.83
C CYS A 201 12.55 21.72 -7.02
N LYS A 202 13.88 21.91 -7.02
CA LYS A 202 14.84 21.06 -6.28
C LYS A 202 14.48 20.94 -4.80
N LEU A 203 14.05 22.03 -4.16
CA LEU A 203 13.67 22.05 -2.74
C LEU A 203 12.55 21.06 -2.43
N SER A 204 11.52 21.01 -3.26
CA SER A 204 10.43 20.06 -3.09
C SER A 204 10.88 18.63 -3.33
N ALA A 205 11.83 18.38 -4.24
CA ALA A 205 12.39 17.06 -4.49
C ALA A 205 13.14 16.52 -3.25
N VAL A 206 13.99 17.35 -2.64
CA VAL A 206 14.74 16.99 -1.43
C VAL A 206 13.79 16.80 -0.24
N ALA A 207 12.76 17.64 -0.12
CA ALA A 207 11.76 17.49 0.92
C ALA A 207 11.00 16.15 0.83
N MET A 208 10.65 15.70 -0.39
CA MET A 208 10.05 14.37 -0.57
C MET A 208 10.98 13.25 -0.11
N ASP A 209 12.29 13.33 -0.41
CA ASP A 209 13.27 12.33 0.02
C ASP A 209 13.38 12.26 1.55
N VAL A 210 13.28 13.41 2.23
CA VAL A 210 13.25 13.49 3.70
C VAL A 210 12.02 12.79 4.26
N PHE A 211 10.82 13.06 3.71
CA PHE A 211 9.59 12.40 4.15
C PHE A 211 9.62 10.90 3.91
N ASP A 212 10.06 10.49 2.72
CA ASP A 212 10.19 9.08 2.34
C ASP A 212 11.05 8.31 3.34
N TYR A 213 12.24 8.85 3.63
CA TYR A 213 13.15 8.25 4.58
C TYR A 213 12.61 8.22 6.01
N SER A 214 11.96 9.30 6.46
CA SER A 214 11.38 9.38 7.81
C SER A 214 10.34 8.28 8.01
N MET A 215 9.43 8.09 7.05
CA MET A 215 8.38 7.08 7.15
C MET A 215 8.94 5.65 7.18
N CYS A 216 9.91 5.34 6.32
CA CYS A 216 10.56 4.03 6.35
C CYS A 216 11.36 3.80 7.64
N SER A 217 11.99 4.84 8.19
CA SER A 217 12.72 4.77 9.46
C SER A 217 11.79 4.44 10.62
N GLU A 218 10.64 5.10 10.71
CA GLU A 218 9.64 4.82 11.75
C GLU A 218 9.10 3.38 11.64
N PHE A 219 8.82 2.91 10.42
CA PHE A 219 8.35 1.53 10.18
C PHE A 219 9.37 0.48 10.64
N LEU A 220 10.64 0.61 10.25
CA LEU A 220 11.69 -0.36 10.59
C LEU A 220 12.04 -0.41 12.07
N ASN A 221 11.79 0.68 12.81
CA ASN A 221 12.13 0.74 14.23
C ASN A 221 11.01 0.24 15.16
N GLU A 222 9.84 -0.17 14.63
CA GLU A 222 8.68 -0.69 15.38
C GLU A 222 8.21 0.20 16.56
N GLN A 223 8.63 1.47 16.61
CA GLN A 223 8.26 2.39 17.68
C GLN A 223 6.86 2.97 17.42
N SER A 224 6.16 3.35 18.50
CA SER A 224 4.86 4.01 18.40
C SER A 224 4.99 5.22 17.49
N VAL A 225 4.36 5.16 16.32
CA VAL A 225 4.50 6.19 15.29
C VAL A 225 4.33 7.56 15.91
N ASP A 226 5.35 8.40 15.80
CA ASP A 226 5.30 9.71 16.42
C ASP A 226 4.22 10.58 15.74
N SER A 227 3.33 11.11 16.58
CA SER A 227 2.12 11.81 16.16
C SER A 227 2.39 13.09 15.35
N VAL A 228 3.62 13.62 15.41
CA VAL A 228 4.07 14.85 14.73
C VAL A 228 4.37 14.61 13.25
N GLU A 229 4.96 13.46 12.89
CA GLU A 229 5.36 13.14 11.52
C GLU A 229 4.16 12.76 10.65
N ILE A 230 3.23 11.96 11.20
CA ILE A 230 1.93 11.68 10.55
C ILE A 230 1.17 12.99 10.31
N VAL A 231 1.04 13.85 11.33
CA VAL A 231 0.29 15.11 11.19
C VAL A 231 0.96 16.06 10.20
N SER A 232 2.29 16.14 10.22
CA SER A 232 3.02 16.97 9.26
C SER A 232 2.83 16.49 7.82
N SER A 233 2.84 15.17 7.60
CA SER A 233 2.63 14.56 6.28
C SER A 233 1.19 14.73 5.77
N LEU A 234 0.20 14.66 6.67
CA LEU A 234 -1.21 14.92 6.34
C LEU A 234 -1.44 16.38 5.92
N GLU A 235 -0.80 17.33 6.59
CA GLU A 235 -0.96 18.75 6.29
C GLU A 235 -0.42 19.15 4.91
N ILE A 236 0.56 18.40 4.38
CA ILE A 236 1.16 18.63 3.06
C ILE A 236 0.58 17.74 1.96
N LEU A 237 -0.36 16.85 2.29
CA LEU A 237 -0.98 15.92 1.34
C LEU A 237 -1.54 16.61 0.09
N PRO A 238 -2.26 17.76 0.19
CA PRO A 238 -2.72 18.50 -0.99
C PRO A 238 -1.57 18.96 -1.89
N GLN A 239 -0.45 19.38 -1.30
CA GLN A 239 0.73 19.85 -2.02
C GLN A 239 1.48 18.71 -2.72
N ILE A 240 1.56 17.54 -2.09
CA ILE A 240 2.09 16.32 -2.72
C ILE A 240 1.23 15.97 -3.95
N CYS A 241 -0.09 15.98 -3.81
CA CYS A 241 -1.01 15.70 -4.91
C CYS A 241 -0.92 16.74 -6.04
N LYS A 242 -0.79 18.03 -5.68
CA LYS A 242 -0.54 19.09 -6.65
C LYS A 242 0.74 18.84 -7.46
N ILE A 243 1.85 18.53 -6.78
CA ILE A 243 3.12 18.19 -7.44
C ILE A 243 2.93 17.02 -8.41
N MET A 244 2.23 15.97 -8.00
CA MET A 244 1.96 14.83 -8.89
C MET A 244 1.16 15.21 -10.14
N ARG A 245 0.21 16.14 -10.03
CA ARG A 245 -0.59 16.62 -11.17
C ARG A 245 0.23 17.46 -12.14
N GLU A 246 1.09 18.32 -11.61
CA GLU A 246 1.81 19.33 -12.39
C GLU A 246 3.18 18.83 -12.91
N ALA A 247 3.80 17.85 -12.25
CA ALA A 247 5.14 17.36 -12.56
C ALA A 247 5.15 16.10 -13.46
N ALA A 248 4.15 15.93 -14.32
CA ALA A 248 3.94 14.71 -15.11
C ALA A 248 5.18 14.25 -15.88
N GLY A 249 5.59 12.99 -15.67
CA GLY A 249 6.75 12.39 -16.32
C GLY A 249 8.11 12.84 -15.78
N SER A 250 8.15 13.67 -14.73
CA SER A 250 9.40 14.06 -14.05
C SER A 250 9.74 13.11 -12.91
N GLU A 251 11.01 13.10 -12.48
CA GLU A 251 11.46 12.38 -11.29
C GLU A 251 10.72 12.83 -10.01
N LEU A 252 10.36 14.12 -9.94
CA LEU A 252 9.63 14.69 -8.82
C LEU A 252 8.23 14.06 -8.66
N GLN A 253 7.54 13.75 -9.77
CA GLN A 253 6.27 13.01 -9.71
C GLN A 253 6.47 11.60 -9.14
N LEU A 254 7.58 10.93 -9.48
CA LEU A 254 7.86 9.58 -8.98
C LEU A 254 8.15 9.61 -7.47
N ARG A 255 8.91 10.58 -6.98
CA ARG A 255 9.17 10.77 -5.55
C ARG A 255 7.87 11.05 -4.77
N ALA A 256 7.03 11.94 -5.29
CA ALA A 256 5.74 12.24 -4.70
C ALA A 256 4.83 10.99 -4.63
N MET A 257 4.87 10.14 -5.67
CA MET A 257 4.15 8.85 -5.66
C MET A 257 4.66 7.92 -4.57
N THR A 258 5.98 7.76 -4.42
CA THR A 258 6.56 6.89 -3.38
C THR A 258 6.17 7.36 -1.99
N VAL A 259 6.23 8.68 -1.74
CA VAL A 259 5.80 9.27 -0.45
C VAL A 259 4.33 8.97 -0.19
N LEU A 260 3.43 9.18 -1.17
CA LEU A 260 2.02 8.80 -1.00
C LEU A 260 1.85 7.31 -0.76
N HIS A 261 2.57 6.46 -1.48
CA HIS A 261 2.48 5.01 -1.32
C HIS A 261 2.84 4.61 0.11
N HIS A 262 3.98 5.05 0.62
CA HIS A 262 4.39 4.78 2.00
C HIS A 262 3.42 5.34 3.04
N LEU A 263 2.85 6.53 2.81
CA LEU A 263 1.81 7.08 3.68
C LEU A 263 0.61 6.14 3.79
N TYR A 264 0.17 5.59 2.66
CA TYR A 264 -0.97 4.67 2.59
C TYR A 264 -0.62 3.26 3.07
N THR A 265 0.57 2.74 2.77
CA THR A 265 0.94 1.36 3.15
C THR A 265 1.24 1.24 4.64
N PHE A 266 1.93 2.21 5.23
CA PHE A 266 2.37 2.09 6.63
C PHE A 266 1.38 2.65 7.65
N PHE A 267 0.58 3.68 7.30
CA PHE A 267 -0.30 4.35 8.28
C PHE A 267 -1.80 4.10 8.09
N LEU A 268 -2.21 3.41 7.02
CA LEU A 268 -3.61 3.05 6.80
C LEU A 268 -4.06 1.75 7.49
N PRO A 269 -3.23 0.70 7.66
CA PRO A 269 -3.64 -0.48 8.44
C PRO A 269 -3.65 -0.22 9.96
N LEU A 270 -3.61 1.05 10.39
CA LEU A 270 -3.62 1.42 11.80
C LEU A 270 -4.87 0.84 12.51
N PRO A 271 -4.69 0.09 13.61
CA PRO A 271 -5.81 -0.50 14.35
C PRO A 271 -6.80 0.59 14.81
N PRO A 272 -8.06 0.24 15.12
CA PRO A 272 -9.06 1.21 15.60
C PRO A 272 -8.60 2.07 16.78
N GLU A 273 -7.67 1.52 17.56
CA GLU A 273 -7.09 2.11 18.77
C GLU A 273 -5.87 3.02 18.49
N ALA A 274 -5.43 3.11 17.22
CA ALA A 274 -4.26 3.89 16.87
C ALA A 274 -4.46 5.39 17.17
N PRO A 275 -3.45 6.05 17.77
CA PRO A 275 -3.51 7.48 18.04
C PRO A 275 -3.76 8.28 16.75
N ARG A 276 -4.74 9.20 16.78
CA ARG A 276 -5.04 10.14 15.69
C ARG A 276 -5.51 9.51 14.36
N ARG A 277 -5.99 8.25 14.38
CA ARG A 277 -6.63 7.61 13.21
C ARG A 277 -7.74 8.49 12.62
N ASP A 278 -8.55 9.13 13.47
CA ASP A 278 -9.62 10.05 13.08
C ASP A 278 -9.11 11.26 12.29
N VAL A 279 -8.00 11.86 12.73
CA VAL A 279 -7.34 12.98 12.05
C VAL A 279 -6.83 12.55 10.68
N PHE A 280 -6.14 11.39 10.61
CA PHE A 280 -5.62 10.83 9.36
C PHE A 280 -6.73 10.55 8.35
N GLN A 281 -7.78 9.85 8.76
CA GLN A 281 -8.95 9.58 7.91
C GLN A 281 -9.60 10.89 7.43
N SER A 282 -9.75 11.89 8.29
CA SER A 282 -10.33 13.18 7.89
C SER A 282 -9.48 13.98 6.89
N GLY A 283 -8.15 13.87 6.98
CA GLY A 283 -7.22 14.50 6.04
C GLY A 283 -7.32 13.87 4.65
N ILE A 284 -7.34 12.54 4.60
CA ILE A 284 -7.55 11.79 3.35
C ILE A 284 -8.90 12.14 2.72
N GLU A 285 -9.99 12.12 3.49
CA GLU A 285 -11.33 12.44 2.98
C GLU A 285 -11.39 13.79 2.28
N ARG A 286 -10.70 14.80 2.82
CA ARG A 286 -10.59 16.14 2.20
C ARG A 286 -9.74 16.14 0.94
N ALA A 287 -8.71 15.31 0.88
CA ALA A 287 -7.76 15.24 -0.23
C ALA A 287 -8.15 14.21 -1.32
N ASN A 288 -9.22 13.43 -1.13
CA ASN A 288 -9.61 12.36 -2.06
C ASN A 288 -9.65 12.85 -3.52
N GLN A 289 -10.31 13.99 -3.77
CA GLN A 289 -10.39 14.57 -5.11
C GLN A 289 -9.01 14.89 -5.71
N ASP A 290 -8.12 15.45 -4.90
CA ASP A 290 -6.74 15.78 -5.30
C ASP A 290 -5.92 14.53 -5.65
N ILE A 291 -6.09 13.46 -4.85
CA ILE A 291 -5.44 12.17 -5.04
C ILE A 291 -5.88 11.55 -6.37
N LEU A 292 -7.18 11.60 -6.69
CA LEU A 292 -7.68 11.01 -7.93
C LEU A 292 -7.15 11.68 -9.18
N GLU A 293 -7.20 13.01 -9.19
CA GLU A 293 -6.67 13.76 -10.31
C GLU A 293 -5.17 13.48 -10.49
N ALA A 294 -4.43 13.32 -9.38
CA ALA A 294 -3.03 12.93 -9.40
C ALA A 294 -2.82 11.49 -9.93
N MET A 295 -3.62 10.52 -9.47
CA MET A 295 -3.57 9.13 -9.97
C MET A 295 -3.90 9.05 -11.45
N TRP A 296 -4.85 9.86 -11.94
CA TRP A 296 -5.20 9.93 -13.35
C TRP A 296 -4.00 10.31 -14.23
N VAL A 297 -3.21 11.31 -13.82
CA VAL A 297 -2.00 11.68 -14.55
C VAL A 297 -1.04 10.49 -14.66
N VAL A 298 -0.85 9.75 -13.57
CA VAL A 298 0.07 8.61 -13.53
C VAL A 298 -0.43 7.46 -14.41
N LEU A 299 -1.70 7.10 -14.26
CA LEU A 299 -2.33 5.99 -14.97
C LEU A 299 -2.45 6.27 -16.48
N ASN A 300 -2.60 7.53 -16.87
CA ASN A 300 -2.69 7.95 -18.27
C ASN A 300 -1.34 8.34 -18.90
N SER A 301 -0.23 8.21 -18.19
CA SER A 301 1.12 8.54 -18.69
C SER A 301 2.00 7.31 -18.82
N ARG A 302 3.14 7.47 -19.51
CA ARG A 302 4.17 6.43 -19.66
C ARG A 302 5.07 6.35 -18.42
N THR A 303 4.47 6.20 -17.25
CA THR A 303 5.22 6.01 -16.01
C THR A 303 5.77 4.58 -15.91
N PRO A 304 6.90 4.38 -15.19
CA PRO A 304 7.46 3.04 -14.97
C PRO A 304 6.43 2.08 -14.36
N ARG A 305 6.50 0.79 -14.72
CA ARG A 305 5.56 -0.25 -14.27
C ARG A 305 5.33 -0.25 -12.75
N LEU A 306 6.41 -0.17 -11.97
CA LEU A 306 6.36 -0.11 -10.49
C LEU A 306 5.51 1.06 -9.97
N MET A 307 5.60 2.22 -10.61
CA MET A 307 4.89 3.43 -10.19
C MET A 307 3.40 3.35 -10.50
N ARG A 308 3.04 2.60 -11.55
CA ARG A 308 1.65 2.25 -11.82
C ARG A 308 1.09 1.30 -10.77
N PHE A 309 1.89 0.37 -10.25
CA PHE A 309 1.48 -0.46 -9.11
C PHE A 309 1.27 0.35 -7.83
N TYR A 310 2.14 1.31 -7.53
CA TYR A 310 1.93 2.23 -6.42
C TYR A 310 0.65 3.06 -6.58
N ALA A 311 0.38 3.56 -7.78
CA ALA A 311 -0.87 4.27 -8.07
C ALA A 311 -2.10 3.40 -7.82
N LEU A 312 -2.05 2.15 -8.29
CA LEU A 312 -3.08 1.15 -8.10
C LEU A 312 -3.30 0.83 -6.61
N ASP A 313 -2.20 0.67 -5.86
CA ASP A 313 -2.27 0.37 -4.43
C ASP A 313 -2.83 1.52 -3.59
N ILE A 314 -2.36 2.75 -3.83
CA ILE A 314 -2.90 3.96 -3.20
C ILE A 314 -4.40 4.07 -3.48
N THR A 315 -4.81 3.78 -4.71
CA THR A 315 -6.22 3.80 -5.10
C THR A 315 -7.03 2.77 -4.30
N ALA A 316 -6.58 1.53 -4.20
CA ALA A 316 -7.24 0.50 -3.38
C ALA A 316 -7.34 0.91 -1.90
N LEU A 317 -6.24 1.39 -1.32
CA LEU A 317 -6.16 1.74 0.09
C LEU A 317 -7.04 2.97 0.42
N ALA A 318 -7.12 3.95 -0.49
CA ALA A 318 -8.05 5.06 -0.38
C ALA A 318 -9.52 4.59 -0.37
N SER A 319 -9.87 3.52 -1.10
CA SER A 319 -11.21 2.94 -1.10
C SER A 319 -11.57 2.40 0.29
N ASN A 320 -10.64 1.68 0.91
CA ASN A 320 -10.87 1.04 2.20
C ASN A 320 -11.06 2.02 3.36
N VAL A 321 -10.39 3.19 3.33
CA VAL A 321 -10.58 4.24 4.36
C VAL A 321 -12.01 4.76 4.39
N VAL A 322 -12.59 5.01 3.21
CA VAL A 322 -13.94 5.57 3.07
C VAL A 322 -15.01 4.57 3.57
N ASN A 323 -14.79 3.27 3.38
CA ASN A 323 -15.73 2.22 3.78
C ASN A 323 -15.77 1.99 5.31
N THR A 324 -14.67 2.20 6.04
CA THR A 324 -14.63 1.87 7.49
C THR A 324 -15.45 2.78 8.41
N LYS A 325 -15.90 3.96 7.98
CA LYS A 325 -16.73 4.87 8.81
C LYS A 325 -18.24 4.63 8.71
N LYS A 326 -18.69 3.89 7.70
CA LYS A 326 -20.11 3.61 7.48
C LYS A 326 -20.23 2.10 7.36
N GLY A 327 -20.59 1.42 8.45
CA GLY A 327 -20.60 -0.04 8.54
C GLY A 327 -21.24 -0.71 7.32
N ALA A 328 -20.65 -1.84 6.91
CA ALA A 328 -20.95 -2.65 5.72
C ALA A 328 -21.06 -1.86 4.38
N PRO A 329 -20.72 -2.47 3.24
CA PRO A 329 -21.01 -1.89 1.93
C PRO A 329 -22.53 -1.92 1.69
N ASN A 330 -23.28 -1.00 2.31
CA ASN A 330 -24.68 -0.78 1.95
C ASN A 330 -24.73 0.06 0.66
N ALA A 331 -25.81 -0.08 -0.11
CA ALA A 331 -26.05 0.60 -1.40
C ALA A 331 -25.94 2.15 -1.37
N ASP A 332 -25.78 2.76 -0.19
CA ASP A 332 -25.58 4.20 -0.01
C ASP A 332 -24.11 4.60 0.25
N ASN A 333 -23.20 3.64 0.43
CA ASN A 333 -21.76 3.84 0.61
C ASN A 333 -21.03 3.77 -0.72
N PHE A 334 -21.48 4.60 -1.64
CA PHE A 334 -20.85 4.78 -2.93
C PHE A 334 -19.44 5.37 -2.73
N LEU A 335 -18.42 4.88 -3.47
CA LEU A 335 -17.08 5.50 -3.57
C LEU A 335 -17.17 6.64 -4.60
N PRO A 336 -17.54 7.89 -4.21
CA PRO A 336 -17.97 8.92 -5.16
C PRO A 336 -16.89 9.40 -6.11
N TRP A 337 -15.68 9.09 -5.68
CA TRP A 337 -14.45 9.43 -6.28
C TRP A 337 -14.12 8.43 -7.43
N LEU A 338 -14.55 7.16 -7.41
CA LEU A 338 -14.29 6.21 -8.51
C LEU A 338 -15.07 6.54 -9.79
N LEU A 339 -16.28 7.08 -9.66
CA LEU A 339 -17.00 7.69 -10.79
C LEU A 339 -16.48 9.10 -11.12
N ALA A 340 -15.59 9.62 -10.27
CA ALA A 340 -14.94 10.90 -10.42
C ALA A 340 -15.96 11.99 -10.75
N ILE A 341 -17.10 12.03 -10.05
CA ILE A 341 -18.32 12.80 -10.42
C ILE A 341 -18.09 14.31 -10.41
N ASP A 342 -17.02 14.78 -9.75
CA ASP A 342 -16.63 16.20 -9.74
C ASP A 342 -15.21 16.43 -10.28
N ALA A 343 -14.45 15.37 -10.55
CA ALA A 343 -13.09 15.47 -11.07
C ALA A 343 -13.06 15.97 -12.50
N GLN A 344 -12.06 16.79 -12.82
CA GLN A 344 -11.72 17.08 -14.21
C GLN A 344 -10.37 16.45 -14.55
N PRO A 345 -10.22 15.87 -15.76
CA PRO A 345 -8.92 15.42 -16.20
C PRO A 345 -7.92 16.59 -16.15
N PRO A 346 -6.74 16.40 -15.55
CA PRO A 346 -5.74 17.47 -15.48
C PRO A 346 -5.34 17.97 -16.89
N PRO A 347 -4.95 19.25 -17.04
CA PRO A 347 -4.59 19.82 -18.34
C PRO A 347 -3.55 19.01 -19.12
N VAL A 348 -2.60 18.40 -18.42
CA VAL A 348 -1.56 17.55 -19.03
C VAL A 348 -2.16 16.28 -19.65
N VAL A 349 -3.15 15.67 -18.99
CA VAL A 349 -3.88 14.51 -19.48
C VAL A 349 -4.70 14.88 -20.72
N LEU A 350 -5.37 16.03 -20.70
CA LEU A 350 -6.11 16.56 -21.85
C LEU A 350 -5.18 16.81 -23.04
N ALA A 351 -4.04 17.46 -22.81
CA ALA A 351 -3.04 17.73 -23.86
C ALA A 351 -2.45 16.44 -24.45
N GLY A 352 -2.17 15.44 -23.60
CA GLY A 352 -1.68 14.13 -24.03
C GLY A 352 -2.70 13.39 -24.90
N ALA A 353 -3.98 13.39 -24.52
CA ALA A 353 -5.05 12.76 -25.29
C ALA A 353 -5.23 13.42 -26.69
N VAL A 354 -5.21 14.75 -26.76
CA VAL A 354 -5.25 15.49 -28.02
C VAL A 354 -4.05 15.15 -28.90
N SER A 355 -2.86 15.08 -28.31
CA SER A 355 -1.61 14.76 -29.02
C SER A 355 -1.58 13.31 -29.52
N ALA A 356 -2.23 12.38 -28.82
CA ALA A 356 -2.39 10.99 -29.21
C ALA A 356 -3.48 10.77 -30.28
N GLY A 357 -4.14 11.84 -30.75
CA GLY A 357 -5.21 11.76 -31.75
C GLY A 357 -6.53 11.25 -31.20
N ALA A 358 -6.74 11.28 -29.88
CA ALA A 358 -8.03 10.92 -29.29
C ALA A 358 -9.07 12.00 -29.64
N THR A 359 -9.92 11.73 -30.63
CA THR A 359 -10.90 12.71 -31.13
C THR A 359 -12.22 12.75 -30.36
N LYS A 360 -12.42 11.91 -29.33
CA LYS A 360 -13.76 11.68 -28.75
C LYS A 360 -13.87 11.81 -27.22
N LYS A 361 -12.91 11.29 -26.43
CA LYS A 361 -13.02 11.35 -24.95
C LYS A 361 -11.70 11.00 -24.24
N VAL A 362 -11.39 11.65 -23.12
CA VAL A 362 -10.41 11.12 -22.14
C VAL A 362 -11.10 10.01 -21.32
N PRO A 363 -10.51 8.80 -21.23
CA PRO A 363 -11.09 7.70 -20.46
C PRO A 363 -11.30 8.07 -19.00
N SER A 364 -12.40 7.61 -18.40
CA SER A 364 -12.63 7.76 -16.96
C SER A 364 -11.54 7.08 -16.13
N LEU A 365 -11.35 7.53 -14.89
CA LEU A 365 -10.37 6.92 -13.98
C LEU A 365 -10.61 5.41 -13.79
N LEU A 366 -11.87 5.01 -13.62
CA LEU A 366 -12.25 3.60 -13.52
C LEU A 366 -11.86 2.80 -14.77
N ALA A 367 -12.07 3.36 -15.97
CA ALA A 367 -11.67 2.70 -17.21
C ALA A 367 -10.14 2.54 -17.31
N LEU A 368 -9.36 3.54 -16.89
CA LEU A 368 -7.89 3.46 -16.86
C LEU A 368 -7.39 2.41 -15.88
N ILE A 369 -7.99 2.37 -14.69
CA ILE A 369 -7.64 1.39 -13.65
C ILE A 369 -7.91 -0.03 -14.16
N VAL A 370 -9.11 -0.29 -14.70
CA VAL A 370 -9.51 -1.62 -15.19
C VAL A 370 -8.62 -2.08 -16.35
N GLU A 371 -8.32 -1.20 -17.31
CA GLU A 371 -7.40 -1.54 -18.41
C GLU A 371 -6.00 -1.82 -17.91
N LEU A 372 -5.49 -1.06 -16.94
CA LEU A 372 -4.18 -1.33 -16.36
C LEU A 372 -4.17 -2.67 -15.64
N VAL A 373 -5.19 -2.98 -14.85
CA VAL A 373 -5.33 -4.27 -14.18
C VAL A 373 -5.36 -5.42 -15.20
N ARG A 374 -6.10 -5.27 -16.31
CA ARG A 374 -6.07 -6.27 -17.41
C ARG A 374 -4.66 -6.51 -17.93
N VAL A 375 -3.95 -5.44 -18.27
CA VAL A 375 -2.59 -5.53 -18.80
C VAL A 375 -1.66 -6.19 -17.79
N GLU A 376 -1.73 -5.78 -16.52
CA GLU A 376 -0.80 -6.27 -15.50
C GLU A 376 -1.05 -7.73 -15.12
N ILE A 377 -2.31 -8.17 -15.03
CA ILE A 377 -2.65 -9.59 -14.84
C ILE A 377 -2.14 -10.41 -16.03
N SER A 378 -2.38 -9.95 -17.26
CA SER A 378 -1.93 -10.66 -18.47
C SER A 378 -0.41 -10.79 -18.52
N VAL A 379 0.32 -9.71 -18.22
CA VAL A 379 1.79 -9.71 -18.20
C VAL A 379 2.33 -10.57 -17.06
N ALA A 380 1.72 -10.51 -15.87
CA ALA A 380 2.14 -11.31 -14.74
C ALA A 380 1.92 -12.81 -14.98
N LEU A 381 0.74 -13.20 -15.47
CA LEU A 381 0.46 -14.61 -15.80
C LEU A 381 1.40 -15.12 -16.90
N HIS A 382 1.67 -14.32 -17.93
CA HIS A 382 2.64 -14.70 -18.96
C HIS A 382 4.06 -14.84 -18.39
N GLY A 383 4.49 -13.90 -17.54
CA GLY A 383 5.80 -13.94 -16.90
C GLY A 383 5.97 -15.14 -15.96
N LEU A 384 4.92 -15.48 -15.20
CA LEU A 384 4.90 -16.64 -14.31
C LEU A 384 4.81 -17.97 -15.08
N SER A 385 4.21 -17.98 -16.28
CA SER A 385 4.14 -19.17 -17.14
C SER A 385 5.44 -19.49 -17.89
N ASP A 386 6.39 -18.55 -17.96
CA ASP A 386 7.68 -18.77 -18.64
C ASP A 386 8.63 -19.58 -17.77
N ALA A 387 8.47 -20.91 -17.81
CA ALA A 387 9.24 -21.91 -17.06
C ALA A 387 10.77 -21.81 -17.24
N THR A 388 11.26 -21.05 -18.22
CA THR A 388 12.69 -20.95 -18.55
C THR A 388 13.48 -19.95 -17.69
N LYS A 389 12.81 -19.10 -16.90
CA LYS A 389 13.46 -17.97 -16.20
C LYS A 389 13.56 -18.09 -14.68
N GLY A 390 12.99 -19.14 -14.07
CA GLY A 390 12.80 -19.19 -12.62
C GLY A 390 11.71 -18.24 -12.14
N VAL A 391 11.43 -18.22 -10.83
CA VAL A 391 10.38 -17.36 -10.24
C VAL A 391 10.79 -15.89 -10.40
N ASP A 392 10.05 -15.15 -11.23
CA ASP A 392 10.19 -13.69 -11.33
C ASP A 392 9.51 -13.04 -10.12
N VAL A 393 10.31 -12.66 -9.11
CA VAL A 393 9.85 -11.99 -7.88
C VAL A 393 9.03 -10.72 -8.18
N MET A 394 9.34 -10.01 -9.28
CA MET A 394 8.57 -8.84 -9.69
C MET A 394 7.24 -9.21 -10.35
N ALA A 395 7.16 -10.39 -10.99
CA ALA A 395 5.91 -10.94 -11.46
C ALA A 395 5.02 -11.42 -10.30
N GLU A 396 5.58 -12.04 -9.26
CA GLU A 396 4.83 -12.44 -8.05
C GLU A 396 4.31 -11.22 -7.26
N LEU A 397 5.17 -10.23 -7.00
CA LEU A 397 4.77 -8.99 -6.33
C LEU A 397 3.72 -8.22 -7.14
N GLY A 398 3.94 -8.07 -8.45
CA GLY A 398 3.01 -7.43 -9.36
C GLY A 398 1.66 -8.17 -9.43
N PHE A 399 1.68 -9.50 -9.43
CA PHE A 399 0.49 -10.33 -9.40
C PHE A 399 -0.29 -10.13 -8.09
N GLY A 400 0.35 -10.26 -6.92
CA GLY A 400 -0.31 -10.08 -5.63
C GLY A 400 -0.99 -8.71 -5.47
N SER A 401 -0.30 -7.63 -5.86
CA SER A 401 -0.86 -6.28 -5.83
C SER A 401 -2.01 -6.09 -6.83
N ALA A 402 -1.86 -6.57 -8.07
CA ALA A 402 -2.90 -6.45 -9.09
C ALA A 402 -4.16 -7.26 -8.71
N MET A 403 -4.01 -8.44 -8.12
CA MET A 403 -5.11 -9.28 -7.68
C MET A 403 -5.85 -8.70 -6.48
N ARG A 404 -5.14 -8.17 -5.49
CA ARG A 404 -5.77 -7.48 -4.35
C ARG A 404 -6.64 -6.34 -4.86
N LEU A 405 -6.10 -5.52 -5.77
CA LEU A 405 -6.85 -4.40 -6.33
C LEU A 405 -8.01 -4.87 -7.23
N TYR A 406 -7.82 -5.92 -8.03
CA TYR A 406 -8.88 -6.45 -8.89
C TYR A 406 -10.12 -6.85 -8.07
N SER A 407 -9.94 -7.53 -6.94
CA SER A 407 -11.06 -7.88 -6.05
C SER A 407 -11.82 -6.64 -5.53
N GLU A 408 -11.10 -5.59 -5.12
CA GLU A 408 -11.71 -4.32 -4.65
C GLU A 408 -12.44 -3.57 -5.79
N ILE A 409 -11.86 -3.57 -6.99
CA ILE A 409 -12.50 -2.99 -8.18
C ILE A 409 -13.78 -3.76 -8.52
N MET A 410 -13.76 -5.10 -8.44
CA MET A 410 -14.91 -5.93 -8.77
C MET A 410 -16.11 -5.66 -7.87
N ILE A 411 -15.87 -5.60 -6.56
CA ILE A 411 -16.89 -5.20 -5.58
C ILE A 411 -17.45 -3.82 -5.95
N THR A 412 -16.57 -2.88 -6.29
CA THR A 412 -16.99 -1.53 -6.69
C THR A 412 -17.83 -1.54 -7.98
N ILE A 413 -17.41 -2.26 -9.03
CA ILE A 413 -18.12 -2.34 -10.30
C ILE A 413 -19.52 -2.93 -10.08
N SER A 414 -19.66 -4.03 -9.34
CA SER A 414 -20.96 -4.65 -9.05
C SER A 414 -21.89 -3.69 -8.29
N VAL A 415 -21.36 -2.95 -7.31
CA VAL A 415 -22.11 -1.89 -6.60
C VAL A 415 -22.53 -0.74 -7.54
N ILE A 416 -21.68 -0.33 -8.49
CA ILE A 416 -22.04 0.69 -9.48
C ILE A 416 -23.14 0.18 -10.39
N VAL A 417 -22.96 -1.02 -10.97
CA VAL A 417 -23.88 -1.66 -11.93
C VAL A 417 -25.27 -1.82 -11.32
N SER A 418 -25.38 -2.39 -10.13
CA SER A 418 -26.67 -2.58 -9.42
C SER A 418 -27.43 -1.28 -9.11
N GLN A 419 -26.76 -0.13 -9.15
CA GLN A 419 -27.39 1.17 -8.89
C GLN A 419 -27.73 1.95 -10.16
N VAL A 420 -26.94 1.79 -11.21
CA VAL A 420 -27.11 2.53 -12.48
C VAL A 420 -27.91 1.74 -13.52
N LEU A 421 -28.00 0.41 -13.38
CA LEU A 421 -28.79 -0.48 -14.22
C LEU A 421 -29.92 -1.13 -13.39
N SER A 422 -31.07 -1.34 -14.03
CA SER A 422 -32.14 -2.20 -13.50
C SER A 422 -31.79 -3.68 -13.73
N GLU A 423 -32.57 -4.58 -13.14
CA GLU A 423 -32.46 -6.03 -13.40
C GLU A 423 -32.62 -6.37 -14.90
N ASP A 424 -33.40 -5.57 -15.63
CA ASP A 424 -33.59 -5.70 -17.08
C ASP A 424 -32.44 -5.09 -17.91
N GLY A 425 -31.41 -4.54 -17.25
CA GLY A 425 -30.26 -3.89 -17.91
C GLY A 425 -30.56 -2.47 -18.41
N GLU A 426 -31.69 -1.86 -18.04
CA GLU A 426 -32.03 -0.49 -18.42
C GLU A 426 -31.39 0.53 -17.48
N ILE A 427 -30.99 1.70 -18.01
CA ILE A 427 -30.39 2.76 -17.19
C ILE A 427 -31.45 3.35 -16.25
N THR A 428 -31.22 3.24 -14.94
CA THR A 428 -32.08 3.81 -13.90
C THR A 428 -32.05 5.35 -13.96
N GLU A 429 -33.04 6.04 -13.35
CA GLU A 429 -33.01 7.51 -13.23
C GLU A 429 -31.75 8.01 -12.49
N ARG A 430 -31.28 7.22 -11.52
CA ARG A 430 -30.01 7.45 -10.83
C ARG A 430 -28.83 7.28 -11.81
N GLY A 431 -28.82 6.23 -12.62
CA GLY A 431 -27.83 6.00 -13.68
C GLY A 431 -27.74 7.14 -14.69
N LYS A 432 -28.87 7.72 -15.11
CA LYS A 432 -28.90 8.88 -16.02
C LYS A 432 -28.27 10.13 -15.43
N THR A 433 -28.27 10.25 -14.10
CA THR A 433 -27.66 11.39 -13.39
C THR A 433 -26.15 11.20 -13.22
N LEU A 434 -25.73 9.97 -12.94
CA LEU A 434 -24.34 9.62 -12.61
C LEU A 434 -23.46 9.39 -13.85
N LEU A 435 -24.02 8.77 -14.91
CA LEU A 435 -23.29 8.45 -16.12
C LEU A 435 -23.42 9.60 -17.12
N LYS A 436 -22.28 10.20 -17.49
CA LYS A 436 -22.24 11.33 -18.42
C LYS A 436 -21.23 11.11 -19.53
N ASP A 437 -21.61 11.50 -20.74
CA ASP A 437 -20.71 11.51 -21.90
C ASP A 437 -19.88 12.80 -21.96
N GLU A 438 -19.22 13.10 -20.84
CA GLU A 438 -18.36 14.28 -20.65
C GLU A 438 -16.91 13.82 -20.43
N MET A 439 -15.92 14.66 -20.78
CA MET A 439 -14.50 14.33 -20.69
C MET A 439 -14.13 13.82 -19.29
N GLY A 440 -13.69 12.55 -19.23
CA GLY A 440 -13.27 11.92 -17.99
C GLY A 440 -14.36 11.46 -17.04
N ARG A 441 -15.64 11.77 -17.31
CA ARG A 441 -16.77 11.17 -16.59
C ARG A 441 -17.01 9.76 -17.12
N LEU A 442 -17.41 8.84 -16.26
CA LEU A 442 -17.84 7.52 -16.72
C LEU A 442 -19.13 7.66 -17.55
N SER A 443 -19.09 7.20 -18.80
CA SER A 443 -20.26 7.03 -19.64
C SER A 443 -20.80 5.61 -19.59
N ILE A 444 -22.06 5.43 -20.00
CA ILE A 444 -22.63 4.08 -20.19
C ILE A 444 -21.82 3.24 -21.18
N GLN A 445 -21.27 3.85 -22.26
CA GLN A 445 -20.44 3.13 -23.22
C GLN A 445 -19.12 2.67 -22.62
N GLU A 446 -18.51 3.46 -21.73
CA GLU A 446 -17.32 3.04 -21.00
C GLU A 446 -17.65 1.97 -19.95
N LEU A 447 -18.79 2.06 -19.27
CA LEU A 447 -19.21 1.02 -18.32
C LEU A 447 -19.39 -0.34 -19.03
N MET A 448 -20.04 -0.35 -20.19
CA MET A 448 -20.17 -1.56 -21.00
C MET A 448 -18.83 -2.10 -21.52
N ARG A 449 -17.88 -1.21 -21.82
CA ARG A 449 -16.50 -1.63 -22.15
C ARG A 449 -15.78 -2.19 -20.93
N ILE A 450 -15.92 -1.59 -19.76
CA ILE A 450 -15.35 -2.08 -18.50
C ILE A 450 -15.87 -3.49 -18.22
N GLU A 451 -17.16 -3.76 -18.39
CA GLU A 451 -17.71 -5.10 -18.25
C GLU A 451 -17.16 -6.10 -19.29
N ALA A 452 -16.91 -5.65 -20.53
CA ALA A 452 -16.26 -6.48 -21.54
C ALA A 452 -14.78 -6.75 -21.21
N THR A 453 -14.04 -5.73 -20.78
CA THR A 453 -12.64 -5.84 -20.33
C THR A 453 -12.54 -6.76 -19.11
N ASN A 454 -13.49 -6.66 -18.18
CA ASN A 454 -13.58 -7.55 -17.03
C ASN A 454 -13.77 -9.01 -17.46
N ARG A 455 -14.67 -9.23 -18.42
CA ARG A 455 -14.86 -10.53 -19.06
C ARG A 455 -13.57 -11.07 -19.69
N ASP A 456 -12.79 -10.22 -20.37
CA ASP A 456 -11.50 -10.59 -20.93
C ASP A 456 -10.46 -10.96 -19.86
N ILE A 457 -10.44 -10.25 -18.73
CA ILE A 457 -9.59 -10.57 -17.57
C ILE A 457 -9.92 -11.96 -17.03
N VAL A 458 -11.20 -12.23 -16.77
CA VAL A 458 -11.67 -13.53 -16.26
C VAL A 458 -11.34 -14.65 -17.25
N ASN A 459 -11.52 -14.44 -18.55
CA ASN A 459 -11.13 -15.41 -19.57
C ASN A 459 -9.62 -15.69 -19.55
N THR A 460 -8.79 -14.65 -19.43
CA THR A 460 -7.33 -14.80 -19.35
C THR A 460 -6.92 -15.61 -18.12
N MET A 461 -7.57 -15.36 -16.98
CA MET A 461 -7.38 -16.17 -15.78
C MET A 461 -7.82 -17.62 -16.02
N LEU A 462 -9.01 -17.84 -16.58
CA LEU A 462 -9.54 -19.18 -16.87
C LEU A 462 -8.63 -19.97 -17.82
N GLU A 463 -8.04 -19.31 -18.82
CA GLU A 463 -7.06 -19.95 -19.71
C GLU A 463 -5.80 -20.37 -18.97
N ALA A 464 -5.27 -19.51 -18.08
CA ALA A 464 -4.16 -19.88 -17.20
C ALA A 464 -4.53 -21.02 -16.22
N PHE A 465 -5.80 -21.10 -15.81
CA PHE A 465 -6.36 -22.22 -15.04
C PHE A 465 -6.57 -23.48 -15.90
N GLU A 466 -6.53 -23.45 -17.22
CA GLU A 466 -6.70 -24.68 -18.00
C GLU A 466 -5.37 -25.36 -18.29
N ASP A 467 -4.28 -24.60 -18.24
CA ASP A 467 -2.94 -25.09 -18.54
C ASP A 467 -2.33 -25.85 -17.34
N THR A 468 -2.08 -27.14 -17.57
CA THR A 468 -1.50 -28.06 -16.58
C THR A 468 -0.03 -27.78 -16.31
N GLU A 469 0.73 -27.27 -17.28
CA GLU A 469 2.16 -26.94 -17.09
C GLU A 469 2.30 -25.66 -16.26
N THR A 470 1.41 -24.69 -16.50
CA THR A 470 1.34 -23.44 -15.74
C THR A 470 0.99 -23.66 -14.26
N ARG A 471 0.17 -24.67 -13.95
CA ARG A 471 -0.21 -25.07 -12.58
C ARG A 471 0.95 -25.37 -11.65
N GLU A 472 1.92 -26.15 -12.13
CA GLU A 472 3.03 -26.62 -11.30
C GLU A 472 3.96 -25.46 -10.90
N ILE A 473 3.95 -24.39 -11.69
CA ILE A 473 4.81 -23.22 -11.52
C ILE A 473 4.22 -22.22 -10.51
N PHE A 474 2.90 -22.04 -10.48
CA PHE A 474 2.26 -21.06 -9.61
C PHE A 474 2.34 -21.43 -8.13
N SER A 475 2.64 -20.45 -7.27
CA SER A 475 2.54 -20.60 -5.81
C SER A 475 1.09 -20.81 -5.35
N VAL A 476 0.90 -21.39 -4.16
CA VAL A 476 -0.43 -21.62 -3.58
C VAL A 476 -1.19 -20.30 -3.41
N GLU A 477 -0.50 -19.25 -3.01
CA GLU A 477 -1.02 -17.91 -2.82
C GLU A 477 -1.50 -17.30 -4.16
N THR A 478 -0.74 -17.51 -5.23
CA THR A 478 -1.12 -17.09 -6.60
C THR A 478 -2.41 -17.78 -7.03
N ARG A 479 -2.49 -19.11 -6.87
CA ARG A 479 -3.67 -19.91 -7.22
C ARG A 479 -4.91 -19.47 -6.42
N GLN A 480 -4.76 -19.18 -5.13
CA GLN A 480 -5.85 -18.69 -4.28
C GLN A 480 -6.37 -17.33 -4.73
N GLY A 481 -5.49 -16.37 -5.03
CA GLY A 481 -5.89 -15.05 -5.51
C GLY A 481 -6.62 -15.12 -6.86
N LEU A 482 -6.06 -15.91 -7.79
CA LEU A 482 -6.64 -16.21 -9.10
C LEU A 482 -8.08 -16.75 -8.98
N MET A 483 -8.30 -17.64 -8.01
CA MET A 483 -9.59 -18.28 -7.78
C MET A 483 -10.61 -17.31 -7.16
N GLN A 484 -10.20 -16.51 -6.17
CA GLN A 484 -11.05 -15.46 -5.58
C GLN A 484 -11.59 -14.49 -6.65
N ALA A 485 -10.73 -14.06 -7.56
CA ALA A 485 -11.08 -13.16 -8.65
C ALA A 485 -12.15 -13.73 -9.59
N ILE A 486 -12.02 -14.99 -10.01
CA ILE A 486 -13.02 -15.63 -10.88
C ILE A 486 -14.36 -15.76 -10.15
N MET A 487 -14.34 -16.00 -8.83
CA MET A 487 -15.58 -16.21 -8.07
C MET A 487 -16.38 -14.96 -7.81
N PHE A 488 -15.73 -13.81 -7.61
CA PHE A 488 -16.46 -12.53 -7.56
C PHE A 488 -17.26 -12.28 -8.84
N ASN A 489 -16.89 -12.92 -9.95
CA ASN A 489 -17.59 -12.83 -11.21
C ASN A 489 -18.60 -13.99 -11.44
N TRP A 490 -18.68 -14.99 -10.56
CA TRP A 490 -19.45 -16.22 -10.83
C TRP A 490 -20.94 -15.96 -11.04
N ALA A 491 -21.57 -15.23 -10.13
CA ALA A 491 -23.01 -14.95 -10.19
C ALA A 491 -23.39 -14.14 -11.45
N GLU A 492 -22.50 -13.25 -11.89
CA GLU A 492 -22.71 -12.40 -13.06
C GLU A 492 -22.16 -13.02 -14.37
N SER A 493 -21.56 -14.22 -14.30
CA SER A 493 -20.95 -14.89 -15.44
C SER A 493 -21.96 -15.66 -16.29
N PRO A 494 -21.78 -15.73 -17.62
CA PRO A 494 -22.57 -16.63 -18.48
C PRO A 494 -22.49 -18.09 -17.99
N SER A 495 -23.57 -18.85 -18.14
CA SER A 495 -23.63 -20.27 -17.74
C SER A 495 -22.52 -21.15 -18.33
N THR A 496 -22.02 -20.79 -19.52
CA THR A 496 -20.86 -21.45 -20.14
C THR A 496 -19.57 -21.32 -19.31
N TRP A 497 -19.36 -20.16 -18.69
CA TRP A 497 -18.21 -19.90 -17.82
C TRP A 497 -18.38 -20.52 -16.45
N GLN A 498 -19.60 -20.46 -15.91
CA GLN A 498 -19.93 -21.16 -14.67
C GLN A 498 -19.65 -22.67 -14.84
N SER A 499 -20.11 -23.27 -15.94
CA SER A 499 -19.80 -24.67 -16.26
C SER A 499 -18.30 -24.94 -16.44
N ARG A 500 -17.55 -23.99 -17.05
CA ARG A 500 -16.09 -24.10 -17.23
C ARG A 500 -15.37 -24.08 -15.88
N PHE A 501 -15.69 -23.13 -15.02
CA PHE A 501 -15.11 -23.02 -13.68
C PHE A 501 -15.50 -24.17 -12.77
N ALA A 502 -16.77 -24.59 -12.72
CA ALA A 502 -17.19 -25.77 -11.95
C ALA A 502 -16.37 -27.01 -12.32
N ARG A 503 -16.05 -27.23 -13.60
CA ARG A 503 -15.21 -28.35 -14.03
C ARG A 503 -13.75 -28.23 -13.59
N LEU A 504 -13.20 -27.02 -13.54
CA LEU A 504 -11.81 -26.77 -13.17
C LEU A 504 -11.59 -26.76 -11.65
N MET A 505 -12.63 -26.41 -10.87
CA MET A 505 -12.55 -26.30 -9.42
C MET A 505 -12.06 -27.56 -8.71
N PRO A 506 -12.63 -28.75 -8.94
CA PRO A 506 -12.10 -29.99 -8.35
C PRO A 506 -10.66 -30.27 -8.78
N TYR A 507 -10.32 -29.95 -10.02
CA TYR A 507 -9.02 -30.25 -10.61
C TYR A 507 -7.89 -29.42 -9.98
N TRP A 508 -8.12 -28.13 -9.70
CA TRP A 508 -7.13 -27.23 -9.09
C TRP A 508 -7.17 -27.22 -7.57
N PHE A 509 -8.37 -27.21 -7.01
CA PHE A 509 -8.56 -27.09 -5.57
C PHE A 509 -8.41 -28.42 -4.86
N GLY A 510 -8.75 -29.54 -5.52
CA GLY A 510 -8.67 -30.87 -4.92
C GLY A 510 -7.25 -31.24 -4.49
N GLU A 511 -6.25 -30.99 -5.33
CA GLU A 511 -4.85 -31.25 -4.95
C GLU A 511 -4.37 -30.32 -3.84
N MET A 512 -4.79 -29.05 -3.84
CA MET A 512 -4.45 -28.10 -2.76
C MET A 512 -5.05 -28.56 -1.43
N LEU A 513 -6.34 -28.92 -1.43
CA LEU A 513 -7.04 -29.49 -0.28
C LEU A 513 -6.38 -30.78 0.22
N GLU A 514 -6.02 -31.69 -0.70
CA GLU A 514 -5.36 -32.95 -0.34
C GLU A 514 -3.94 -32.72 0.20
N LEU A 515 -3.17 -31.80 -0.38
CA LEU A 515 -1.84 -31.41 0.11
C LEU A 515 -1.93 -30.79 1.50
N ASP A 516 -2.86 -29.87 1.72
CA ASP A 516 -3.08 -29.24 3.02
C ASP A 516 -3.58 -30.26 4.06
N ALA A 517 -4.40 -31.23 3.67
CA ALA A 517 -4.86 -32.32 4.53
C ALA A 517 -3.76 -33.35 4.89
N ARG A 518 -2.73 -33.47 4.05
CA ARG A 518 -1.55 -34.32 4.29
C ARG A 518 -0.47 -33.61 5.11
N ARG A 519 -0.32 -32.29 4.99
CA ARG A 519 0.68 -31.48 5.73
C ARG A 519 0.37 -31.24 7.21
N VAL A 520 -0.82 -31.64 7.67
CA VAL A 520 -1.30 -31.63 9.07
C VAL A 520 -0.41 -32.45 10.02
N GLU A 521 0.58 -33.19 9.52
CA GLU A 521 1.59 -33.85 10.33
C GLU A 521 2.69 -32.89 10.86
N SER A 522 2.69 -31.61 10.46
CA SER A 522 3.66 -30.59 10.87
C SER A 522 3.05 -29.55 11.84
N PRO A 523 3.66 -29.27 13.01
CA PRO A 523 3.11 -28.41 14.06
C PRO A 523 3.31 -26.90 13.83
N LEU A 524 3.33 -26.41 12.58
CA LEU A 524 3.60 -24.99 12.28
C LEU A 524 2.29 -24.17 12.13
N GLU A 525 2.18 -23.08 12.88
CA GLU A 525 1.07 -22.10 12.84
C GLU A 525 0.76 -21.55 11.43
N LEU A 526 1.73 -21.58 10.51
CA LEU A 526 1.57 -21.17 9.12
C LEU A 526 0.49 -21.97 8.37
N ASP A 527 0.32 -23.26 8.69
CA ASP A 527 -0.68 -24.11 8.02
C ASP A 527 -2.11 -23.78 8.48
N ALA A 528 -2.27 -23.26 9.71
CA ALA A 528 -3.57 -22.81 10.21
C ALA A 528 -4.04 -21.51 9.54
N ILE A 529 -3.12 -20.59 9.21
CA ILE A 529 -3.44 -19.35 8.47
C ILE A 529 -3.84 -19.67 7.03
N LYS A 530 -3.10 -20.56 6.36
CA LYS A 530 -3.41 -20.96 4.97
C LYS A 530 -4.74 -21.68 4.85
N MET A 531 -5.07 -22.54 5.81
CA MET A 531 -6.37 -23.20 5.86
C MET A 531 -7.50 -22.23 6.26
N SER A 532 -7.30 -21.35 7.25
CA SER A 532 -8.29 -20.31 7.58
C SER A 532 -8.62 -19.42 6.39
N ARG A 533 -7.65 -19.07 5.55
CA ARG A 533 -7.88 -18.38 4.28
C ARG A 533 -8.70 -19.21 3.30
N THR A 534 -8.39 -20.49 3.15
CA THR A 534 -9.14 -21.44 2.29
C THR A 534 -10.60 -21.61 2.75
N ILE A 535 -10.85 -21.51 4.05
CA ILE A 535 -12.19 -21.66 4.63
C ILE A 535 -12.97 -20.36 4.55
N GLY A 536 -12.35 -19.23 4.88
CA GLY A 536 -12.94 -17.91 4.63
C GLY A 536 -13.26 -17.71 3.15
N PHE A 537 -12.43 -18.25 2.27
CA PHE A 537 -12.63 -18.31 0.83
C PHE A 537 -13.91 -19.09 0.44
N ILE A 538 -14.15 -20.29 0.98
CA ILE A 538 -15.36 -21.07 0.66
C ILE A 538 -16.60 -20.49 1.30
N HIS A 539 -16.50 -19.99 2.53
CA HIS A 539 -17.60 -19.25 3.14
C HIS A 539 -18.01 -18.05 2.28
N GLY A 540 -17.04 -17.25 1.83
CA GLY A 540 -17.26 -16.17 0.87
C GLY A 540 -17.93 -16.66 -0.41
N PHE A 541 -17.46 -17.77 -0.98
CA PHE A 541 -18.07 -18.35 -2.18
C PHE A 541 -19.55 -18.71 -1.99
N MET A 542 -19.84 -19.43 -0.91
CA MET A 542 -21.19 -19.93 -0.61
C MET A 542 -22.15 -18.80 -0.22
N SER A 543 -21.62 -17.66 0.21
CA SER A 543 -22.40 -16.44 0.44
C SER A 543 -22.71 -15.65 -0.85
N ILE A 544 -21.94 -15.86 -1.91
CA ILE A 544 -22.10 -15.16 -3.21
C ILE A 544 -22.97 -15.98 -4.18
N ILE A 545 -22.99 -17.31 -4.04
CA ILE A 545 -23.83 -18.16 -4.89
C ILE A 545 -25.28 -18.09 -4.41
N GLU A 546 -26.07 -17.24 -5.05
CA GLU A 546 -27.53 -17.19 -4.88
C GLU A 546 -28.28 -18.01 -5.95
N ASP A 547 -27.59 -18.43 -7.00
CA ASP A 547 -28.14 -19.15 -8.14
C ASP A 547 -28.14 -20.67 -7.94
N VAL A 548 -29.32 -21.27 -7.91
CA VAL A 548 -29.54 -22.72 -7.79
C VAL A 548 -28.83 -23.49 -8.91
N GLU A 549 -28.83 -22.99 -10.15
CA GLU A 549 -28.17 -23.66 -11.29
C GLU A 549 -26.64 -23.71 -11.09
N GLY A 550 -26.05 -22.62 -10.60
CA GLY A 550 -24.64 -22.56 -10.26
C GLY A 550 -24.24 -23.55 -9.14
N VAL A 551 -25.08 -23.73 -8.12
CA VAL A 551 -24.83 -24.72 -7.05
C VAL A 551 -24.91 -26.14 -7.58
N GLU A 552 -25.88 -26.43 -8.44
CA GLU A 552 -26.02 -27.74 -9.08
C GLU A 552 -24.78 -28.11 -9.89
N LEU A 553 -24.21 -27.17 -10.65
CA LEU A 553 -22.94 -27.37 -11.36
C LEU A 553 -21.77 -27.70 -10.42
N LEU A 554 -21.70 -27.06 -9.25
CA LEU A 554 -20.67 -27.35 -8.24
C LEU A 554 -20.88 -28.71 -7.58
N ILE A 555 -22.13 -29.13 -7.37
CA ILE A 555 -22.47 -30.46 -6.89
C ILE A 555 -22.07 -31.53 -7.92
N GLU A 556 -22.43 -31.32 -9.19
CA GLU A 556 -22.07 -32.22 -10.29
C GLU A 556 -20.56 -32.36 -10.46
N SER A 557 -19.82 -31.28 -10.23
CA SER A 557 -18.35 -31.30 -10.25
C SER A 557 -17.72 -32.09 -9.10
N LYS A 558 -18.49 -32.46 -8.07
CA LYS A 558 -18.04 -33.07 -6.80
C LYS A 558 -17.14 -32.16 -5.94
N PHE A 559 -17.02 -30.88 -6.28
CA PHE A 559 -16.24 -29.92 -5.51
C PHE A 559 -16.71 -29.82 -4.06
N LEU A 560 -18.02 -29.62 -3.85
CA LEU A 560 -18.59 -29.42 -2.50
C LEU A 560 -18.51 -30.68 -1.64
N SER A 561 -18.68 -31.87 -2.22
CA SER A 561 -18.48 -33.13 -1.50
C SER A 561 -17.03 -33.35 -1.11
N MET A 562 -16.09 -33.12 -2.04
CA MET A 562 -14.65 -33.24 -1.78
C MET A 562 -14.19 -32.25 -0.71
N PHE A 563 -14.68 -31.01 -0.76
CA PHE A 563 -14.42 -30.02 0.28
C PHE A 563 -14.94 -30.47 1.64
N SER A 564 -16.20 -30.92 1.73
CA SER A 564 -16.77 -31.42 2.98
C SER A 564 -15.90 -32.52 3.59
N ASP A 565 -15.54 -33.53 2.79
CA ASP A 565 -14.74 -34.67 3.24
C ASP A 565 -13.36 -34.24 3.77
N VAL A 566 -12.67 -33.37 3.03
CA VAL A 566 -11.35 -32.86 3.44
C VAL A 566 -11.45 -31.96 4.66
N TYR A 567 -12.44 -31.07 4.70
CA TYR A 567 -12.67 -30.16 5.80
C TYR A 567 -12.96 -30.91 7.10
N VAL A 568 -13.88 -31.87 7.05
CA VAL A 568 -14.27 -32.69 8.21
C VAL A 568 -13.07 -33.49 8.70
N ALA A 569 -12.30 -34.12 7.78
CA ALA A 569 -11.10 -34.85 8.16
C ALA A 569 -10.05 -33.96 8.84
N HIS A 570 -9.80 -32.76 8.31
CA HIS A 570 -8.84 -31.81 8.89
C HIS A 570 -9.30 -31.25 10.23
N ALA A 571 -10.53 -30.73 10.28
CA ALA A 571 -11.08 -30.13 11.48
C ALA A 571 -11.20 -31.18 12.60
N SER A 572 -11.55 -32.43 12.27
CA SER A 572 -11.49 -33.56 13.20
C SER A 572 -10.08 -33.78 13.75
N LYS A 573 -9.06 -33.85 12.89
CA LYS A 573 -7.66 -34.02 13.31
C LYS A 573 -7.17 -32.89 14.21
N ARG A 574 -7.54 -31.63 13.94
CA ARG A 574 -7.14 -30.46 14.76
C ARG A 574 -7.83 -30.45 16.13
N ILE A 575 -9.08 -30.89 16.20
CA ILE A 575 -9.76 -31.12 17.49
C ILE A 575 -9.01 -32.19 18.27
N ASP A 576 -8.67 -33.30 17.61
CA ASP A 576 -7.98 -34.44 18.23
C ASP A 576 -6.53 -34.09 18.65
N ALA A 577 -5.85 -33.18 17.93
CA ALA A 577 -4.47 -32.74 18.21
C ALA A 577 -4.34 -31.73 19.36
N ALA A 578 -5.45 -31.23 19.93
CA ALA A 578 -5.50 -30.31 21.08
C ALA A 578 -4.79 -28.95 20.94
N GLU A 579 -4.29 -28.57 19.76
CA GLU A 579 -3.40 -27.40 19.57
C GLU A 579 -4.04 -26.05 19.91
N SER A 580 -5.32 -25.80 19.56
CA SER A 580 -6.02 -24.55 19.87
C SER A 580 -7.55 -24.70 19.83
N TYR A 581 -8.22 -24.59 20.98
CA TYR A 581 -9.69 -24.60 21.08
C TYR A 581 -10.34 -23.47 20.26
N GLU A 582 -9.70 -22.29 20.24
CA GLU A 582 -10.18 -21.14 19.46
C GLU A 582 -10.26 -21.47 17.96
N THR A 583 -9.29 -22.22 17.44
CA THR A 583 -9.27 -22.65 16.04
C THR A 583 -10.38 -23.66 15.77
N SER A 584 -10.59 -24.62 16.67
CA SER A 584 -11.68 -25.60 16.55
C SER A 584 -13.07 -24.95 16.55
N VAL A 585 -13.29 -23.95 17.42
CA VAL A 585 -14.51 -23.15 17.43
C VAL A 585 -14.71 -22.43 16.09
N TYR A 586 -13.68 -21.72 15.61
CA TYR A 586 -13.72 -21.03 14.33
C TYR A 586 -14.09 -21.97 13.16
N LEU A 587 -13.47 -23.16 13.10
CA LEU A 587 -13.77 -24.17 12.10
C LEU A 587 -15.22 -24.69 12.22
N SER A 588 -15.73 -24.93 13.43
CA SER A 588 -17.13 -25.34 13.57
C SER A 588 -18.10 -24.26 13.08
N THR A 589 -17.81 -22.99 13.35
CA THR A 589 -18.64 -21.86 12.92
C THR A 589 -18.66 -21.69 11.40
N CYS A 590 -17.51 -21.79 10.73
CA CYS A 590 -17.45 -21.67 9.27
C CYS A 590 -18.24 -22.80 8.56
N LEU A 591 -18.13 -24.04 9.05
CA LEU A 591 -18.88 -25.16 8.50
C LEU A 591 -20.39 -24.94 8.63
N ARG A 592 -20.82 -24.44 9.78
CA ARG A 592 -22.23 -24.12 10.00
C ARG A 592 -22.75 -23.06 9.03
N ALA A 593 -22.01 -21.96 8.84
CA ALA A 593 -22.43 -20.90 7.93
C ALA A 593 -22.58 -21.44 6.49
N ILE A 594 -21.65 -22.31 6.05
CA ILE A 594 -21.75 -23.00 4.76
C ILE A 594 -23.00 -23.90 4.71
N THR A 595 -23.27 -24.67 5.76
CA THR A 595 -24.46 -25.52 5.87
C THR A 595 -25.75 -24.70 5.82
N GLU A 596 -25.80 -23.52 6.44
CA GLU A 596 -26.95 -22.60 6.41
C GLU A 596 -27.19 -22.03 5.00
N SER A 597 -26.13 -21.68 4.27
CA SER A 597 -26.24 -21.29 2.85
C SER A 597 -26.82 -22.43 2.00
N ILE A 598 -26.30 -23.65 2.15
CA ILE A 598 -26.79 -24.83 1.42
C ILE A 598 -28.25 -25.13 1.78
N ASP A 599 -28.62 -25.00 3.06
CA ASP A 599 -30.01 -25.20 3.51
C ASP A 599 -30.96 -24.16 2.90
N THR A 600 -30.53 -22.90 2.81
CA THR A 600 -31.30 -21.82 2.17
C THR A 600 -31.53 -22.10 0.68
N LEU A 601 -30.47 -22.47 -0.04
CA LEU A 601 -30.52 -22.80 -1.47
C LEU A 601 -31.37 -24.06 -1.72
N ALA A 602 -31.24 -25.09 -0.89
CA ALA A 602 -32.05 -26.29 -0.97
C ALA A 602 -33.54 -26.01 -0.74
N LYS A 603 -33.88 -25.07 0.14
CA LYS A 603 -35.27 -24.62 0.36
C LYS A 603 -35.82 -23.80 -0.81
N ALA A 604 -34.96 -23.05 -1.51
CA ALA A 604 -35.33 -22.31 -2.70
C ALA A 604 -35.53 -23.22 -3.94
N THR A 605 -34.97 -24.44 -3.91
CA THR A 605 -35.06 -25.40 -5.01
C THR A 605 -36.42 -26.12 -5.00
N SER A 606 -37.17 -26.03 -6.11
CA SER A 606 -38.50 -26.64 -6.22
C SER A 606 -38.49 -28.14 -6.55
N SER A 607 -37.37 -28.66 -7.03
CA SER A 607 -37.22 -30.07 -7.43
C SER A 607 -36.73 -30.93 -6.27
N ALA A 608 -37.60 -31.81 -5.76
CA ALA A 608 -37.27 -32.74 -4.68
C ALA A 608 -36.17 -33.76 -5.05
N ASP A 609 -35.94 -33.98 -6.34
CA ASP A 609 -34.88 -34.87 -6.85
C ASP A 609 -33.55 -34.14 -7.10
N SER A 610 -33.46 -32.84 -6.79
CA SER A 610 -32.22 -32.09 -6.96
C SER A 610 -31.10 -32.63 -6.06
N PRO A 611 -29.87 -32.78 -6.58
CA PRO A 611 -28.74 -33.29 -5.82
C PRO A 611 -28.33 -32.39 -4.63
N ILE A 612 -28.85 -31.15 -4.58
CA ILE A 612 -28.66 -30.23 -3.43
C ILE A 612 -29.23 -30.79 -2.12
N HIS A 613 -30.29 -31.59 -2.18
CA HIS A 613 -30.90 -32.17 -0.97
C HIS A 613 -30.02 -33.26 -0.35
N ALA A 614 -29.32 -34.05 -1.18
CA ALA A 614 -28.34 -35.03 -0.71
C ALA A 614 -27.11 -34.34 -0.13
N LEU A 615 -26.63 -33.27 -0.78
CA LEU A 615 -25.52 -32.46 -0.28
C LEU A 615 -25.88 -31.83 1.08
N ARG A 616 -27.06 -31.23 1.19
CA ARG A 616 -27.59 -30.65 2.44
C ARG A 616 -27.53 -31.66 3.59
N ALA A 617 -27.99 -32.90 3.37
CA ALA A 617 -27.95 -33.93 4.39
C ALA A 617 -26.52 -34.24 4.86
N SER A 618 -25.57 -34.36 3.92
CA SER A 618 -24.16 -34.60 4.22
C SER A 618 -23.51 -33.45 4.99
N PHE A 619 -23.81 -32.19 4.64
CA PHE A 619 -23.28 -31.01 5.34
C PHE A 619 -23.90 -30.83 6.74
N ILE A 620 -25.18 -31.17 6.93
CA ILE A 620 -25.81 -31.20 8.25
C ILE A 620 -25.13 -32.25 9.13
N GLU A 621 -24.95 -33.48 8.65
CA GLU A 621 -24.29 -34.55 9.39
C GLU A 621 -22.85 -34.16 9.77
N SER A 622 -22.11 -33.58 8.83
CA SER A 622 -20.75 -33.08 9.03
C SER A 622 -20.68 -31.97 10.07
N MET A 623 -21.61 -31.02 10.00
CA MET A 623 -21.73 -29.92 10.95
C MET A 623 -22.06 -30.43 12.35
N GLU A 624 -23.05 -31.31 12.50
CA GLU A 624 -23.44 -31.91 13.78
C GLU A 624 -22.29 -32.68 14.41
N LEU A 625 -21.57 -33.50 13.62
CA LEU A 625 -20.40 -34.24 14.08
C LEU A 625 -19.30 -33.31 14.60
N MET A 626 -18.97 -32.28 13.83
CA MET A 626 -17.93 -31.30 14.18
C MET A 626 -18.32 -30.49 15.42
N HIS A 627 -19.56 -30.01 15.47
CA HIS A 627 -20.06 -29.24 16.59
C HIS A 627 -20.05 -30.06 17.88
N LYS A 628 -20.52 -31.31 17.81
CA LYS A 628 -20.45 -32.26 18.92
C LYS A 628 -19.01 -32.46 19.41
N ARG A 629 -18.05 -32.65 18.49
CA ARG A 629 -16.63 -32.80 18.85
C ARG A 629 -16.04 -31.56 19.52
N VAL A 630 -16.35 -30.35 19.03
CA VAL A 630 -15.88 -29.10 19.67
C VAL A 630 -16.48 -28.94 21.06
N ARG A 631 -17.78 -29.22 21.20
CA ARG A 631 -18.49 -29.20 22.48
C ARG A 631 -17.90 -30.22 23.45
N ASP A 632 -17.70 -31.46 23.03
CA ASP A 632 -17.15 -32.50 23.87
C ASP A 632 -15.70 -32.14 24.31
N SER A 633 -14.89 -31.56 23.41
CA SER A 633 -13.57 -31.00 23.75
C SER A 633 -13.63 -29.84 24.76
N TYR A 634 -14.63 -28.96 24.66
CA TYR A 634 -14.86 -27.91 25.65
C TYR A 634 -15.22 -28.49 27.02
N LEU A 635 -16.16 -29.44 27.04
CA LEU A 635 -16.61 -30.09 28.27
C LEU A 635 -15.45 -30.81 28.98
N GLU A 636 -14.54 -31.45 28.24
CA GLU A 636 -13.33 -32.06 28.79
C GLU A 636 -12.36 -31.05 29.41
N ARG A 637 -12.34 -29.81 28.90
CA ARG A 637 -11.49 -28.71 29.40
C ARG A 637 -12.07 -28.00 30.62
N LEU A 638 -13.37 -28.16 30.89
CA LEU A 638 -14.00 -27.55 32.06
C LEU A 638 -13.41 -28.11 33.38
N PRO A 639 -13.32 -27.29 34.44
CA PRO A 639 -13.02 -27.78 35.78
C PRO A 639 -13.98 -28.89 36.19
N GLU A 640 -13.48 -29.90 36.92
CA GLU A 640 -14.25 -31.08 37.33
C GLU A 640 -15.56 -30.72 38.07
N SER A 641 -15.52 -29.63 38.86
CA SER A 641 -16.68 -29.07 39.56
C SER A 641 -17.77 -28.47 38.66
N MET A 642 -17.46 -28.10 37.42
CA MET A 642 -18.43 -27.66 36.42
C MET A 642 -18.93 -28.82 35.55
N ARG A 643 -18.09 -29.83 35.29
CA ARG A 643 -18.50 -31.10 34.65
C ARG A 643 -19.50 -31.89 35.50
N GLU A 644 -19.37 -31.85 36.81
CA GLU A 644 -20.35 -32.48 37.71
C GLU A 644 -21.69 -31.73 37.73
N LYS A 645 -21.69 -30.40 37.57
CA LYS A 645 -22.90 -29.58 37.50
C LYS A 645 -23.61 -29.64 36.16
N SER A 646 -22.89 -29.87 35.05
CA SER A 646 -23.51 -30.08 33.73
C SER A 646 -24.34 -31.37 33.65
N ASN A 647 -24.13 -32.32 34.57
CA ASN A 647 -24.91 -33.55 34.72
C ASN A 647 -26.11 -33.41 35.66
N VAL A 648 -26.31 -32.23 36.26
CA VAL A 648 -27.43 -31.91 37.16
C VAL A 648 -28.36 -30.96 36.42
N ASP A 649 -29.67 -31.20 36.49
CA ASP A 649 -30.78 -30.45 35.85
C ASP A 649 -30.88 -28.96 36.27
N GLU A 650 -29.79 -28.20 36.20
CA GLU A 650 -29.79 -26.74 36.31
C GLU A 650 -29.89 -26.12 34.91
N TYR A 651 -31.07 -25.57 34.61
CA TYR A 651 -31.37 -24.92 33.35
C TYR A 651 -31.44 -23.40 33.52
N VAL A 652 -30.89 -22.67 32.56
CA VAL A 652 -31.09 -21.23 32.38
C VAL A 652 -32.16 -21.04 31.30
N VAL A 653 -33.14 -20.18 31.57
CA VAL A 653 -34.17 -19.83 30.60
C VAL A 653 -33.66 -18.63 29.77
N GLY A 654 -33.50 -18.82 28.47
CA GLY A 654 -33.14 -17.75 27.53
C GLY A 654 -34.28 -16.74 27.33
N GLU A 655 -34.00 -15.61 26.68
CA GLU A 655 -34.98 -14.51 26.50
C GLU A 655 -36.26 -14.92 25.74
N ASN A 656 -36.20 -16.01 24.97
CA ASN A 656 -37.33 -16.57 24.22
C ASN A 656 -38.05 -17.74 24.92
N GLY A 657 -37.68 -18.07 26.17
CA GLY A 657 -38.29 -19.15 26.95
C GLY A 657 -37.69 -20.55 26.71
N GLU A 658 -36.62 -20.66 25.91
CA GLU A 658 -35.87 -21.90 25.70
C GLU A 658 -35.01 -22.23 26.94
N ARG A 659 -34.86 -23.53 27.26
CA ARG A 659 -34.11 -24.01 28.43
C ARG A 659 -32.78 -24.58 27.98
N PHE A 660 -31.69 -23.98 28.45
CA PHE A 660 -30.32 -24.45 28.20
C PHE A 660 -29.70 -24.91 29.51
N SER A 661 -28.89 -25.96 29.51
CA SER A 661 -28.05 -26.27 30.66
C SER A 661 -27.05 -25.13 30.90
N VAL A 662 -26.61 -24.96 32.15
CA VAL A 662 -25.58 -23.94 32.50
C VAL A 662 -24.30 -24.11 31.67
N ALA A 663 -23.96 -25.35 31.30
CA ALA A 663 -22.79 -25.66 30.50
C ALA A 663 -22.95 -25.28 29.02
N GLU A 664 -24.14 -25.45 28.43
CA GLU A 664 -24.45 -25.02 27.06
C GLU A 664 -24.41 -23.51 26.92
N LYS A 665 -24.95 -22.77 27.91
CA LYS A 665 -24.86 -21.31 27.94
C LYS A 665 -23.41 -20.83 28.06
N ALA A 666 -22.62 -21.41 28.96
CA ALA A 666 -21.20 -21.06 29.11
C ALA A 666 -20.39 -21.39 27.85
N TYR A 667 -20.71 -22.49 27.17
CA TYR A 667 -20.12 -22.84 25.87
C TYR A 667 -20.45 -21.81 24.79
N ALA A 668 -21.72 -21.37 24.69
CA ALA A 668 -22.16 -20.35 23.74
C ALA A 668 -21.47 -18.99 23.98
N GLU A 669 -21.34 -18.57 25.25
CA GLU A 669 -20.62 -17.35 25.64
C GLU A 669 -19.12 -17.41 25.30
N GLU A 670 -18.47 -18.56 25.52
CA GLU A 670 -17.07 -18.77 25.17
C GLU A 670 -16.87 -18.75 23.64
N VAL A 671 -17.75 -19.40 22.88
CA VAL A 671 -17.74 -19.35 21.40
C VAL A 671 -17.85 -17.90 20.91
N HIS A 672 -18.76 -17.13 21.50
CA HIS A 672 -18.95 -15.71 21.18
C HIS A 672 -17.68 -14.88 21.46
N ALA A 673 -17.04 -15.08 22.61
CA ALA A 673 -15.79 -14.40 22.97
C ALA A 673 -14.64 -14.72 22.01
N VAL A 674 -14.50 -15.99 21.61
CA VAL A 674 -13.48 -16.44 20.63
C VAL A 674 -13.70 -15.80 19.26
N LEU A 675 -14.94 -15.80 18.76
CA LEU A 675 -15.27 -15.21 17.47
C LEU A 675 -15.03 -13.69 17.44
N LYS A 676 -15.35 -13.01 18.55
CA LYS A 676 -15.08 -11.57 18.74
C LYS A 676 -13.58 -11.27 18.73
N LYS A 677 -12.78 -12.06 19.45
CA LYS A 677 -11.31 -11.91 19.52
C LYS A 677 -10.63 -12.09 18.16
N ARG A 678 -11.13 -12.98 17.31
CA ARG A 678 -10.56 -13.23 15.97
C ARG A 678 -11.05 -12.29 14.88
N GLY A 679 -11.94 -11.35 15.18
CA GLY A 679 -12.44 -10.37 14.19
C GLY A 679 -13.18 -11.01 13.01
N VAL A 680 -13.76 -12.21 13.21
CA VAL A 680 -14.35 -13.05 12.15
C VAL A 680 -15.59 -12.41 11.53
N PHE A 681 -16.22 -11.49 12.26
CA PHE A 681 -17.35 -10.72 11.79
C PHE A 681 -17.07 -9.24 12.09
N ALA A 682 -16.75 -8.46 11.07
CA ALA A 682 -16.58 -7.01 11.17
C ALA A 682 -17.93 -6.25 11.16
N GLY A 683 -19.04 -6.93 11.44
CA GLY A 683 -20.41 -6.39 11.42
C GLY A 683 -21.11 -6.55 12.76
N ASP A 684 -22.06 -5.64 13.04
CA ASP A 684 -22.84 -5.46 14.28
C ASP A 684 -23.04 -6.73 15.14
N ASP A 685 -22.98 -6.54 16.47
CA ASP A 685 -23.21 -7.57 17.51
C ASP A 685 -24.47 -8.43 17.23
N ALA A 686 -25.46 -7.90 16.50
CA ALA A 686 -26.68 -8.60 16.07
C ALA A 686 -26.44 -9.85 15.20
N HIS A 687 -25.41 -9.85 14.34
CA HIS A 687 -25.09 -11.00 13.48
C HIS A 687 -24.31 -12.07 14.25
N LEU A 688 -23.40 -11.65 15.12
CA LEU A 688 -22.73 -12.52 16.10
C LEU A 688 -23.75 -13.21 17.00
N ASP A 689 -24.74 -12.46 17.50
CA ASP A 689 -25.83 -12.97 18.33
C ASP A 689 -26.75 -13.96 17.59
N SER A 690 -26.91 -13.83 16.26
CA SER A 690 -27.68 -14.79 15.45
C SER A 690 -26.92 -16.13 15.34
N VAL A 691 -25.61 -16.07 15.13
CA VAL A 691 -24.75 -17.25 15.08
C VAL A 691 -24.69 -17.91 16.46
N THR A 692 -24.48 -17.16 17.54
CA THR A 692 -24.48 -17.71 18.91
C THR A 692 -25.83 -18.33 19.28
N ARG A 693 -26.96 -17.70 18.96
CA ARG A 693 -28.30 -18.27 19.23
C ARG A 693 -28.58 -19.57 18.50
N GLY A 694 -28.07 -19.76 17.28
CA GLY A 694 -28.22 -21.06 16.63
C GLY A 694 -27.28 -22.14 17.16
N VAL A 695 -26.23 -21.78 17.93
CA VAL A 695 -25.39 -22.75 18.68
C VAL A 695 -26.16 -23.22 19.91
N GLU A 696 -26.90 -22.32 20.55
CA GLU A 696 -27.79 -22.68 21.67
C GLU A 696 -28.96 -23.59 21.22
N LYS A 697 -29.43 -23.44 19.97
CA LYS A 697 -30.59 -24.17 19.43
C LYS A 697 -30.29 -25.61 18.96
N LEU A 698 -29.02 -25.95 18.72
CA LEU A 698 -28.53 -27.29 18.34
C LEU A 698 -28.15 -28.09 19.58
#